data_AF-A0A139IU00-F1
#
_entry.id   AF-A0A139IU00-F1
#
_cell.length_a   1.000
_cell.length_b   1.000
_cell.length_c   1.000
_cell.angle_alpha   90.00
_cell.angle_beta   90.00
_cell.angle_gamma   90.00
#
_symmetry.space_group_name_H-M   'P 1'
#
loop_
_entity.id
_entity.type
_entity.pdbx_description
1 polymer ?
#
loop_
_entity_poly.entity_id
_entity_poly.type
_entity_poly.pdbx_seq_one_letter_code
_entity_poly.pdbx_strand_id
1 'polypeptide(L)'
;MDLDSILAAVEADGGGKFCDLPRGPAFFYAMDSPKARAEAWSIVGNVGKKLSVEGKITIPVPEEAHQDCDVEARQWRHPQSQDKSYKGRARYAGKLTYDEALAATQNILIDMEELRFGLAMQLDTHGDLILSRWTKKSRDKRAAILSEASPTIFGSWPRKKGHSEEQDGDCCSRAKAVAIWRRDHYVSWHQARWLNIGDFMDDRNKLLSVLHVRTAHSPNDWAMFDTRESEMSWWTGIRPIWFNEQCVNFCGCGCGYGSLNEYKIERTHTWAHVGFPRALHTLEIQRDILLMLDEIVSKIVDGSEGTGSRKWAAMVNSGFGASGHETLWNTYTEQAFAPPANFDLEALLQRSKERLDMILDEVWLMQTEPAYMQRVIKLRRDAPSFDDSVQPEKKLTAVVTELLAELCERLTLWKLLVAQLEEVARAYDPNAKTVDAASHVQAESVTKLTLLLIACLAAAHNNLETHLPAMQSMRGRFKAAQVGGDVVYHQRNTSLDPKNDCDRLMWCMDELKGVLESRDEVMGMRGFMSQIEREILAQSPAQFVDRRLYEQLADIQSLDELLVALQWSQLGTFSVMINGQYVTSESREMRILDSALASKTKRKLRLGSTSKTQIYGATRALLDTPWPKGRLCLAWLEKAKACRRQLQQFWIIVREEITKQDDDGEWSKRITSSMMFDSDDQYLEQVEREEQACLLEEVEARAAAAAKADAASSDHRSVTQTTWGNSTDENLPTGRKQTKAKAARMAGSESANLSQDLQDLKMDIDFKAERFEEPPITQIKVKKESLSIFRKMYPAHHDDLELRSNTRWQAFLQAMTDAGFLATEASGSAVRFSNDKGSISFHKPHPDPVIDPVMLHSMARRMKKWFGWSGETFVLRA
;
A
#
# COMPACT_ATOMS: atom_id res chain seq x y z
N MET A 1 -24.66 59.88 0.26
CA MET A 1 -24.31 60.51 1.55
C MET A 1 -22.87 60.96 1.40
N ASP A 2 -22.63 62.27 1.44
CA ASP A 2 -21.31 62.86 1.17
C ASP A 2 -20.35 62.54 2.33
N LEU A 3 -19.14 62.10 1.97
CA LEU A 3 -18.06 61.68 2.85
C LEU A 3 -17.68 62.77 3.87
N ASP A 4 -17.80 64.04 3.49
CA ASP A 4 -17.46 65.18 4.35
C ASP A 4 -18.48 65.38 5.48
N SER A 5 -19.74 65.00 5.26
CA SER A 5 -20.79 65.02 6.30
C SER A 5 -20.65 63.87 7.30
N ILE A 6 -20.05 62.75 6.89
CA ILE A 6 -19.77 61.59 7.74
C ILE A 6 -18.52 61.87 8.60
N LEU A 7 -17.52 62.54 8.05
CA LEU A 7 -16.30 62.92 8.76
C LEU A 7 -16.56 63.99 9.84
N ALA A 8 -17.43 64.98 9.58
CA ALA A 8 -17.84 65.98 10.57
C ALA A 8 -18.63 65.38 11.76
N ALA A 9 -19.39 64.30 11.54
CA ALA A 9 -20.10 63.58 12.60
C ALA A 9 -19.16 62.74 13.48
N VAL A 10 -18.03 62.29 12.93
CA VAL A 10 -17.01 61.52 13.64
C VAL A 10 -16.06 62.43 14.43
N GLU A 11 -15.83 63.66 13.99
CA GLU A 11 -15.07 64.68 14.74
C GLU A 11 -15.84 65.23 15.96
N ALA A 12 -17.18 65.19 15.95
CA ALA A 12 -18.02 65.69 17.02
C ALA A 12 -17.99 64.83 18.31
N ASP A 13 -17.53 63.57 18.25
CA ASP A 13 -17.63 62.61 19.36
C ASP A 13 -16.34 62.46 20.20
N GLY A 14 -15.44 63.45 20.13
CA GLY A 14 -14.39 63.65 21.12
C GLY A 14 -13.26 62.60 21.09
N GLY A 15 -12.19 62.93 20.37
CA GLY A 15 -10.99 62.11 20.26
C GLY A 15 -10.38 61.62 21.59
N GLY A 16 -10.04 60.34 21.62
CA GLY A 16 -9.29 59.71 22.70
C GLY A 16 -8.49 58.48 22.25
N LYS A 17 -7.19 58.69 21.96
CA LYS A 17 -6.09 57.69 21.98
C LYS A 17 -6.05 56.56 20.91
N PHE A 18 -6.27 56.87 19.64
CA PHE A 18 -5.95 55.93 18.54
C PHE A 18 -5.27 56.59 17.32
N CYS A 19 -4.55 57.68 17.55
CA CYS A 19 -3.75 58.34 16.52
C CYS A 19 -2.36 57.71 16.56
N ASP A 20 -2.02 56.90 15.56
CA ASP A 20 -0.65 56.65 15.05
C ASP A 20 -0.57 55.49 14.03
N LEU A 21 -1.70 54.86 13.65
CA LEU A 21 -1.74 53.91 12.53
C LEU A 21 -2.66 54.44 11.41
N PRO A 22 -2.22 54.42 10.13
CA PRO A 22 -3.06 54.82 9.01
C PRO A 22 -4.22 53.83 8.85
N ARG A 23 -5.43 54.32 8.58
CA ARG A 23 -6.64 53.50 8.38
C ARG A 23 -7.13 53.61 6.94
N GLY A 24 -7.68 52.53 6.42
CA GLY A 24 -8.19 52.41 5.05
C GLY A 24 -7.16 51.79 4.08
N PRO A 25 -7.46 51.76 2.76
CA PRO A 25 -6.62 51.13 1.74
C PRO A 25 -5.14 51.53 1.79
N ALA A 26 -4.86 52.76 2.26
CA ALA A 26 -3.51 53.28 2.48
C ALA A 26 -2.67 52.52 3.53
N PHE A 27 -3.28 51.78 4.47
CA PHE A 27 -2.57 50.89 5.40
C PHE A 27 -1.90 49.71 4.68
N PHE A 28 -2.50 49.24 3.59
CA PHE A 28 -2.03 48.09 2.81
C PHE A 28 -1.11 48.50 1.65
N TYR A 29 -1.27 49.72 1.11
CA TYR A 29 -0.40 50.27 0.06
C TYR A 29 1.01 50.67 0.55
N ALA A 30 1.26 50.77 1.86
CA ALA A 30 2.56 51.18 2.40
C ALA A 30 3.53 50.00 2.69
N MET A 31 3.21 48.76 2.28
CA MET A 31 3.93 47.56 2.70
C MET A 31 4.60 46.81 1.55
N ASP A 32 5.71 47.37 1.07
CA ASP A 32 6.53 46.88 -0.06
C ASP A 32 7.38 45.62 0.23
N SER A 33 7.21 44.94 1.38
CA SER A 33 7.89 43.65 1.61
C SER A 33 7.03 42.60 2.32
N PRO A 34 7.15 41.31 1.93
CA PRO A 34 6.47 40.18 2.61
C PRO A 34 6.74 40.12 4.13
N LYS A 35 7.94 40.51 4.55
CA LYS A 35 8.33 40.59 5.96
C LYS A 35 7.54 41.66 6.73
N ALA A 36 7.33 42.83 6.14
CA ALA A 36 6.51 43.89 6.72
C ALA A 36 5.04 43.48 6.82
N ARG A 37 4.52 42.73 5.84
CA ARG A 37 3.16 42.14 5.90
C ARG A 37 3.06 41.11 7.03
N ALA A 38 4.03 40.21 7.18
CA ALA A 38 4.06 39.21 8.26
C ALA A 38 4.14 39.83 9.66
N GLU A 39 4.92 40.90 9.83
CA GLU A 39 4.99 41.66 11.08
C GLU A 39 3.69 42.44 11.36
N ALA A 40 3.04 43.01 10.34
CA ALA A 40 1.73 43.65 10.47
C ALA A 40 0.63 42.65 10.86
N TRP A 41 0.64 41.43 10.30
CA TRP A 41 -0.27 40.35 10.69
C TRP A 41 0.00 39.84 12.12
N SER A 42 1.25 39.85 12.58
CA SER A 42 1.61 39.61 13.99
C SER A 42 1.04 40.71 14.91
N ILE A 43 1.03 41.96 14.45
CA ILE A 43 0.37 43.08 15.13
C ILE A 43 -1.16 42.90 15.13
N VAL A 44 -1.78 42.46 14.04
CA VAL A 44 -3.22 42.08 14.00
C VAL A 44 -3.51 40.90 14.94
N GLY A 45 -2.61 39.93 15.04
CA GLY A 45 -2.68 38.86 16.05
C GLY A 45 -2.57 39.36 17.49
N ASN A 46 -1.82 40.43 17.72
CA ASN A 46 -1.76 41.12 19.02
C ASN A 46 -2.96 42.06 19.26
N VAL A 47 -3.58 42.61 18.20
CA VAL A 47 -4.88 43.30 18.27
C VAL A 47 -6.00 42.31 18.58
N GLY A 48 -5.96 41.09 18.03
CA GLY A 48 -6.84 39.97 18.40
C GLY A 48 -6.74 39.58 19.87
N LYS A 49 -5.56 39.73 20.49
CA LYS A 49 -5.41 39.58 21.96
C LYS A 49 -6.07 40.72 22.74
N LYS A 50 -6.06 41.97 22.23
CA LYS A 50 -6.76 43.12 22.86
C LYS A 50 -8.28 43.09 22.64
N LEU A 51 -8.75 42.65 21.47
CA LEU A 51 -10.19 42.46 21.16
C LEU A 51 -10.79 41.22 21.83
N SER A 52 -9.98 40.28 22.32
CA SER A 52 -10.46 39.10 23.07
C SER A 52 -11.15 39.42 24.41
N VAL A 53 -11.18 40.69 24.82
CA VAL A 53 -11.76 41.16 26.07
C VAL A 53 -13.19 41.72 25.90
N GLU A 54 -13.61 42.07 24.68
CA GLU A 54 -14.93 42.66 24.44
C GLU A 54 -15.67 41.92 23.31
N GLY A 55 -16.67 41.11 23.68
CA GLY A 55 -17.61 40.50 22.73
C GLY A 55 -17.26 39.09 22.26
N LYS A 56 -17.27 38.09 23.14
CA LYS A 56 -17.29 36.67 22.76
C LYS A 56 -18.65 36.34 22.12
N ILE A 57 -18.73 36.32 20.79
CA ILE A 57 -19.99 36.03 20.07
C ILE A 57 -20.19 34.52 19.97
N THR A 58 -21.32 34.02 20.48
CA THR A 58 -21.86 32.70 20.14
C THR A 58 -22.71 32.89 18.89
N ILE A 59 -22.22 32.44 17.74
CA ILE A 59 -22.95 32.58 16.47
C ILE A 59 -23.60 31.23 16.16
N PRO A 60 -24.93 31.17 15.93
CA PRO A 60 -25.58 29.97 15.44
C PRO A 60 -25.08 29.65 14.03
N VAL A 61 -25.00 28.36 13.72
CA VAL A 61 -24.84 27.83 12.35
C VAL A 61 -25.88 28.53 11.44
N PRO A 62 -25.66 28.71 10.12
CA PRO A 62 -26.73 29.17 9.22
C PRO A 62 -28.08 28.50 9.57
N GLU A 63 -29.19 29.25 9.61
CA GLU A 63 -30.49 28.76 10.12
C GLU A 63 -30.97 27.46 9.42
N GLU A 64 -30.48 27.21 8.21
CA GLU A 64 -30.82 26.08 7.34
C GLU A 64 -29.93 24.84 7.56
N ALA A 65 -28.85 24.95 8.34
CA ALA A 65 -27.90 23.87 8.55
C ALA A 65 -28.32 22.95 9.71
N HIS A 66 -28.04 21.66 9.56
CA HIS A 66 -28.49 20.61 10.47
C HIS A 66 -27.60 20.56 11.71
N GLN A 67 -28.19 20.80 12.89
CA GLN A 67 -27.46 20.84 14.17
C GLN A 67 -26.70 19.53 14.51
N ASP A 68 -27.09 18.40 13.91
CA ASP A 68 -26.51 17.07 14.10
C ASP A 68 -25.70 16.57 12.88
N CYS A 69 -25.30 17.46 11.94
CA CYS A 69 -24.51 17.06 10.79
C CYS A 69 -22.99 17.10 11.06
N ASP A 70 -22.34 15.93 10.97
CA ASP A 70 -20.89 15.80 11.14
C ASP A 70 -20.07 16.64 10.14
N VAL A 71 -20.58 16.85 8.93
CA VAL A 71 -19.88 17.66 7.90
C VAL A 71 -19.82 19.13 8.30
N GLU A 72 -20.97 19.68 8.69
CA GLU A 72 -21.10 21.09 9.01
C GLU A 72 -20.36 21.41 10.32
N ALA A 73 -20.35 20.48 11.28
CA ALA A 73 -19.55 20.57 12.50
C ALA A 73 -18.03 20.67 12.24
N ARG A 74 -17.55 20.27 11.06
CA ARG A 74 -16.13 20.38 10.65
C ARG A 74 -15.81 21.67 9.91
N GLN A 75 -16.82 22.39 9.44
CA GLN A 75 -16.66 23.63 8.69
C GLN A 75 -16.96 24.87 9.55
N TRP A 76 -17.81 24.71 10.56
CA TRP A 76 -18.12 25.75 11.55
C TRP A 76 -17.90 25.22 12.97
N ARG A 77 -17.51 26.11 13.88
CA ARG A 77 -17.38 25.78 15.30
C ARG A 77 -18.77 25.77 15.97
N HIS A 78 -19.27 24.60 16.32
CA HIS A 78 -20.62 24.43 16.88
C HIS A 78 -20.71 24.72 18.39
N PRO A 79 -21.79 25.35 18.90
CA PRO A 79 -22.03 25.53 20.32
C PRO A 79 -22.17 24.22 21.14
N GLN A 80 -22.67 23.12 20.57
CA GLN A 80 -22.79 21.85 21.31
C GLN A 80 -21.52 20.97 21.23
N SER A 81 -20.59 21.27 20.32
CA SER A 81 -19.21 20.71 20.35
C SER A 81 -18.39 21.18 21.57
N GLN A 82 -18.97 22.08 22.36
CA GLN A 82 -18.35 22.69 23.53
C GLN A 82 -18.29 21.78 24.76
N ASP A 83 -18.99 20.64 24.80
CA ASP A 83 -19.37 20.04 26.10
C ASP A 83 -18.59 18.82 26.60
N LYS A 84 -17.57 18.26 25.91
CA LYS A 84 -16.88 17.07 26.49
C LYS A 84 -15.35 17.02 26.52
N SER A 85 -14.61 17.92 25.86
CA SER A 85 -13.12 17.81 25.90
C SER A 85 -12.32 19.11 25.82
N TYR A 86 -12.82 20.21 25.24
CA TYR A 86 -11.96 21.34 24.87
C TYR A 86 -12.39 22.71 25.43
N LYS A 87 -12.43 22.83 26.77
CA LYS A 87 -12.36 24.05 27.62
C LYS A 87 -12.40 25.43 26.90
N GLY A 88 -13.48 25.76 26.19
CA GLY A 88 -13.76 27.10 25.65
C GLY A 88 -12.85 27.63 24.52
N ARG A 89 -12.02 26.81 23.86
CA ARG A 89 -11.13 27.24 22.75
C ARG A 89 -11.80 27.32 21.37
N ALA A 90 -13.07 26.90 21.27
CA ALA A 90 -13.84 26.86 20.03
C ALA A 90 -14.63 28.16 19.73
N ARG A 91 -14.12 29.34 20.12
CA ARG A 91 -14.81 30.63 19.88
C ARG A 91 -14.23 31.35 18.67
N TYR A 92 -15.07 32.07 17.94
CA TYR A 92 -14.63 32.97 16.88
C TYR A 92 -14.00 34.23 17.49
N ALA A 93 -12.99 34.77 16.81
CA ALA A 93 -12.33 36.03 17.18
C ALA A 93 -13.24 37.25 16.93
N GLY A 94 -14.18 37.13 16.00
CA GLY A 94 -15.17 38.13 15.64
C GLY A 94 -15.94 37.71 14.40
N LYS A 95 -16.86 38.57 13.94
CA LYS A 95 -17.61 38.43 12.69
C LYS A 95 -17.09 39.47 11.68
N LEU A 96 -16.77 39.02 10.47
CA LEU A 96 -16.39 39.88 9.35
C LEU A 96 -17.62 40.22 8.52
N THR A 97 -17.65 41.43 8.00
CA THR A 97 -18.56 41.85 6.91
C THR A 97 -18.24 41.11 5.61
N TYR A 98 -19.12 41.20 4.63
CA TYR A 98 -18.88 40.61 3.30
C TYR A 98 -17.61 41.18 2.65
N ASP A 99 -17.44 42.50 2.67
CA ASP A 99 -16.29 43.16 2.03
C ASP A 99 -14.97 42.81 2.73
N GLU A 100 -14.96 42.71 4.07
CA GLU A 100 -13.78 42.27 4.82
C GLU A 100 -13.44 40.81 4.53
N ALA A 101 -14.44 39.94 4.45
CA ALA A 101 -14.26 38.54 4.10
C ALA A 101 -13.71 38.38 2.67
N LEU A 102 -14.22 39.17 1.72
CA LEU A 102 -13.79 39.18 0.33
C LEU A 102 -12.34 39.67 0.21
N ALA A 103 -12.01 40.78 0.88
CA ALA A 103 -10.66 41.31 0.89
C ALA A 103 -9.66 40.32 1.54
N ALA A 104 -10.06 39.66 2.64
CA ALA A 104 -9.22 38.68 3.32
C ALA A 104 -8.86 37.51 2.41
N THR A 105 -9.83 36.91 1.71
CA THR A 105 -9.56 35.77 0.82
C THR A 105 -8.76 36.21 -0.40
N GLN A 106 -9.10 37.33 -1.04
CA GLN A 106 -8.39 37.83 -2.23
C GLN A 106 -6.92 38.15 -1.96
N ASN A 107 -6.62 38.83 -0.84
CA ASN A 107 -5.24 39.17 -0.50
C ASN A 107 -4.38 37.92 -0.27
N ILE A 108 -4.93 36.90 0.39
CA ILE A 108 -4.21 35.63 0.60
C ILE A 108 -3.94 34.92 -0.73
N LEU A 109 -4.91 34.91 -1.65
CA LEU A 109 -4.73 34.31 -2.98
C LEU A 109 -3.64 35.01 -3.79
N ILE A 110 -3.61 36.34 -3.77
CA ILE A 110 -2.57 37.15 -4.45
C ILE A 110 -1.20 36.82 -3.86
N ASP A 111 -1.06 36.87 -2.52
CA ASP A 111 0.19 36.54 -1.83
C ASP A 111 0.67 35.13 -2.20
N MET A 112 -0.22 34.13 -2.26
CA MET A 112 0.13 32.75 -2.61
C MET A 112 0.64 32.61 -4.05
N GLU A 113 0.01 33.26 -5.02
CA GLU A 113 0.46 33.21 -6.42
C GLU A 113 1.80 33.92 -6.61
N GLU A 114 2.02 35.06 -5.95
CA GLU A 114 3.30 35.76 -5.94
C GLU A 114 4.42 34.87 -5.39
N LEU A 115 4.20 34.22 -4.25
CA LEU A 115 5.17 33.30 -3.63
C LEU A 115 5.43 32.07 -4.51
N ARG A 116 4.37 31.45 -5.06
CA ARG A 116 4.51 30.26 -5.92
C ARG A 116 5.33 30.57 -7.16
N PHE A 117 5.03 31.69 -7.83
CA PHE A 117 5.76 32.11 -9.02
C PHE A 117 7.21 32.49 -8.69
N GLY A 118 7.43 33.22 -7.59
CA GLY A 118 8.77 33.58 -7.11
C GLY A 118 9.62 32.33 -6.84
N LEU A 119 9.08 31.36 -6.11
CA LEU A 119 9.74 30.08 -5.84
C LEU A 119 10.04 29.29 -7.13
N ALA A 120 9.09 29.22 -8.08
CA ALA A 120 9.31 28.55 -9.35
C ALA A 120 10.48 29.18 -10.13
N MET A 121 10.57 30.51 -10.14
CA MET A 121 11.67 31.24 -10.77
C MET A 121 13.01 31.01 -10.06
N GLN A 122 13.01 30.90 -8.73
CA GLN A 122 14.19 30.53 -7.94
C GLN A 122 14.68 29.12 -8.29
N LEU A 123 13.77 28.16 -8.47
CA LEU A 123 14.12 26.80 -8.87
C LEU A 123 14.69 26.73 -10.30
N ASP A 124 14.18 27.53 -11.23
CA ASP A 124 14.72 27.59 -12.59
C ASP A 124 16.12 28.22 -12.63
N THR A 125 16.33 29.27 -11.83
CA THR A 125 17.59 30.03 -11.79
C THR A 125 18.68 29.33 -10.97
N HIS A 126 18.31 28.73 -9.82
CA HIS A 126 19.23 28.21 -8.81
C HIS A 126 19.04 26.71 -8.51
N GLY A 127 18.25 25.96 -9.27
CA GLY A 127 17.92 24.56 -8.98
C GLY A 127 19.14 23.65 -8.75
N ASP A 128 20.18 23.76 -9.59
CA ASP A 128 21.41 22.98 -9.46
C ASP A 128 22.20 23.35 -8.19
N LEU A 129 22.19 24.64 -7.81
CA LEU A 129 22.81 25.15 -6.60
C LEU A 129 22.08 24.63 -5.36
N ILE A 130 20.75 24.76 -5.32
CA ILE A 130 19.90 24.30 -4.23
C ILE A 130 20.11 22.80 -4.00
N LEU A 131 20.01 22.01 -5.07
CA LEU A 131 20.25 20.57 -5.03
C LEU A 131 21.63 20.25 -4.44
N SER A 132 22.69 20.88 -4.95
CA SER A 132 24.06 20.59 -4.52
C SER A 132 24.35 21.03 -3.08
N ARG A 133 23.84 22.19 -2.64
CA ARG A 133 24.05 22.72 -1.29
C ARG A 133 23.26 21.92 -0.26
N TRP A 134 21.99 21.64 -0.54
CA TRP A 134 21.13 20.93 0.40
C TRP A 134 21.61 19.50 0.65
N THR A 135 21.92 18.77 -0.43
CA THR A 135 22.33 17.35 -0.34
C THR A 135 23.67 17.15 0.37
N LYS A 136 24.53 18.17 0.42
CA LYS A 136 25.83 18.15 1.12
C LYS A 136 25.76 18.55 2.59
N LYS A 137 24.65 19.14 3.06
CA LYS A 137 24.52 19.54 4.47
C LYS A 137 24.35 18.31 5.37
N SER A 138 24.97 18.35 6.54
CA SER A 138 24.70 17.35 7.58
C SER A 138 23.29 17.51 8.13
N ARG A 139 22.80 16.47 8.79
CA ARG A 139 21.52 16.46 9.51
C ARG A 139 21.33 17.69 10.42
N ASP A 140 22.33 18.01 11.24
CA ASP A 140 22.27 19.16 12.16
C ASP A 140 22.26 20.51 11.43
N LYS A 141 23.02 20.63 10.32
CA LYS A 141 23.02 21.85 9.50
C LYS A 141 21.68 22.04 8.79
N ARG A 142 21.00 20.96 8.38
CA ARG A 142 19.64 21.02 7.85
C ARG A 142 18.67 21.53 8.91
N ALA A 143 18.70 20.94 10.10
CA ALA A 143 17.85 21.35 11.21
C ALA A 143 18.04 22.84 11.57
N ALA A 144 19.28 23.31 11.65
CA ALA A 144 19.57 24.72 11.93
C ALA A 144 18.92 25.68 10.91
N ILE A 145 19.06 25.39 9.61
CA ILE A 145 18.44 26.21 8.55
C ILE A 145 16.93 26.22 8.68
N LEU A 146 16.31 25.05 8.91
CA LEU A 146 14.86 24.94 9.04
C LEU A 146 14.35 25.76 10.24
N SER A 147 14.96 25.59 11.41
CA SER A 147 14.59 26.34 12.62
C SER A 147 14.80 27.85 12.48
N GLU A 148 15.84 28.29 11.77
CA GLU A 148 16.07 29.71 11.51
C GLU A 148 15.11 30.29 10.46
N ALA A 149 14.76 29.53 9.43
CA ALA A 149 13.89 29.98 8.34
C ALA A 149 12.45 30.18 8.82
N SER A 150 11.95 29.28 9.69
CA SER A 150 10.62 29.41 10.24
C SER A 150 10.60 29.02 11.73
N PRO A 151 10.96 29.95 12.62
CA PRO A 151 10.91 29.72 14.07
C PRO A 151 9.50 29.46 14.59
N THR A 152 8.48 29.94 13.87
CA THR A 152 7.07 29.69 14.22
C THR A 152 6.68 28.24 13.93
N ILE A 153 7.10 27.68 12.80
CA ILE A 153 6.77 26.29 12.40
C ILE A 153 7.70 25.29 13.10
N PHE A 154 9.00 25.54 13.12
CA PHE A 154 10.03 24.60 13.59
C PHE A 154 10.62 24.99 14.96
N GLY A 155 10.01 25.93 15.67
CA GLY A 155 10.46 26.37 17.01
C GLY A 155 10.12 25.38 18.12
N SER A 156 10.85 25.49 19.23
CA SER A 156 10.58 24.75 20.45
C SER A 156 9.49 25.44 21.29
N TRP A 157 8.46 24.71 21.68
CA TRP A 157 7.47 25.21 22.65
C TRP A 157 8.14 25.43 24.01
N PRO A 158 7.77 26.48 24.77
CA PRO A 158 8.21 26.60 26.16
C PRO A 158 7.68 25.39 26.96
N ARG A 159 8.56 24.44 27.28
CA ARG A 159 8.31 23.40 28.29
C ARG A 159 7.65 24.12 29.48
N LYS A 160 6.45 23.70 29.90
CA LYS A 160 5.91 24.18 31.18
C LYS A 160 6.97 23.87 32.23
N LYS A 161 7.64 24.91 32.76
CA LYS A 161 8.55 24.80 33.90
C LYS A 161 7.78 24.10 35.02
N GLY A 162 8.14 22.86 35.32
CA GLY A 162 7.46 22.08 36.37
C GLY A 162 7.52 20.56 36.20
N HIS A 163 7.82 20.03 35.02
CA HIS A 163 8.07 18.59 34.84
C HIS A 163 9.55 18.37 34.56
N SER A 164 10.31 18.01 35.59
CA SER A 164 11.68 17.51 35.43
C SER A 164 11.65 16.04 35.00
N GLU A 165 12.55 15.68 34.09
CA GLU A 165 12.82 14.28 33.65
C GLU A 165 13.15 13.35 34.85
N GLU A 166 13.54 13.90 36.00
CA GLU A 166 13.87 13.16 37.22
C GLU A 166 12.67 12.71 38.07
N GLN A 167 11.45 13.18 37.81
CA GLN A 167 10.24 12.67 38.48
C GLN A 167 9.53 11.55 37.71
N ASP A 168 10.01 11.18 36.52
CA ASP A 168 9.51 10.06 35.71
C ASP A 168 10.10 8.71 36.16
N GLY A 169 10.42 8.61 37.46
CA GLY A 169 10.78 7.37 38.13
C GLY A 169 9.56 6.49 38.35
N ASP A 170 9.64 5.30 37.76
CA ASP A 170 8.88 4.09 38.08
C ASP A 170 7.36 4.10 37.82
N CYS A 171 6.92 3.11 37.01
CA CYS A 171 5.53 2.77 36.67
C CYS A 171 4.76 3.78 35.78
N CYS A 172 5.06 3.77 34.47
CA CYS A 172 4.22 4.46 33.48
C CYS A 172 2.94 3.64 33.21
N SER A 173 1.79 4.08 33.73
CA SER A 173 0.50 3.56 33.28
C SER A 173 0.26 3.88 31.80
N ARG A 174 -0.49 3.02 31.08
CA ARG A 174 -0.84 3.21 29.65
C ARG A 174 -1.30 4.64 29.34
N ALA A 175 -2.09 5.25 30.23
CA ALA A 175 -2.57 6.63 30.08
C ALA A 175 -1.46 7.70 30.13
N LYS A 176 -0.41 7.52 30.95
CA LYS A 176 0.73 8.46 31.03
C LYS A 176 1.65 8.33 29.82
N ALA A 177 1.92 7.10 29.36
CA ALA A 177 2.68 6.87 28.13
C ALA A 177 1.95 7.44 26.90
N VAL A 178 0.62 7.25 26.81
CA VAL A 178 -0.23 7.89 25.79
C VAL A 178 -0.16 9.42 25.90
N ALA A 179 -0.18 10.00 27.10
CA ALA A 179 -0.09 11.45 27.26
C ALA A 179 1.27 12.02 26.84
N ILE A 180 2.38 11.32 27.16
CA ILE A 180 3.75 11.69 26.72
C ILE A 180 3.89 11.50 25.21
N TRP A 181 3.39 10.40 24.67
CA TRP A 181 3.38 10.11 23.23
C TRP A 181 2.59 11.15 22.44
N ARG A 182 1.39 11.51 22.92
CA ARG A 182 0.62 12.64 22.37
C ARG A 182 1.43 13.94 22.50
N ARG A 183 2.05 14.20 23.64
CA ARG A 183 2.80 15.44 23.86
C ARG A 183 4.01 15.58 22.92
N ASP A 184 4.86 14.57 22.79
CA ASP A 184 6.14 14.72 22.07
C ASP A 184 5.96 14.73 20.53
N HIS A 185 4.84 14.21 20.01
CA HIS A 185 4.48 14.29 18.58
C HIS A 185 3.71 15.57 18.21
N TYR A 186 3.03 16.24 19.15
CA TYR A 186 2.13 17.36 18.85
C TYR A 186 2.67 18.76 19.22
N VAL A 187 3.95 18.89 19.62
CA VAL A 187 4.47 20.12 20.27
C VAL A 187 5.27 21.08 19.35
N SER A 188 5.27 20.88 18.04
CA SER A 188 5.58 21.98 17.10
C SER A 188 4.28 22.67 16.65
N TRP A 189 4.36 23.88 16.13
CA TRP A 189 3.21 24.68 15.71
C TRP A 189 2.64 24.09 14.40
N HIS A 190 2.04 22.90 14.47
CA HIS A 190 1.71 22.12 13.28
C HIS A 190 0.47 22.69 12.59
N GLN A 191 0.73 23.57 11.63
CA GLN A 191 -0.24 23.99 10.62
C GLN A 191 -0.76 22.77 9.82
N ALA A 192 0.07 21.74 9.67
CA ALA A 192 -0.27 20.48 9.02
C ALA A 192 0.46 19.29 9.69
N ARG A 193 -0.15 18.09 9.74
CA ARG A 193 0.43 16.90 10.41
C ARG A 193 1.77 16.44 9.84
N TRP A 194 2.00 16.64 8.55
CA TRP A 194 3.23 16.22 7.85
C TRP A 194 4.42 17.18 8.07
N LEU A 195 4.16 18.39 8.59
CA LEU A 195 5.16 19.45 8.64
C LEU A 195 5.98 19.38 9.94
N ASN A 196 7.01 18.52 9.95
CA ASN A 196 7.91 18.35 11.08
C ASN A 196 9.38 18.41 10.66
N ILE A 197 10.25 18.87 11.57
CA ILE A 197 11.69 19.03 11.28
C ILE A 197 12.40 17.69 11.04
N GLY A 198 11.91 16.61 11.67
CA GLY A 198 12.47 15.25 11.58
C GLY A 198 12.50 14.75 10.14
N ASP A 199 11.37 14.85 9.43
CA ASP A 199 11.25 14.42 8.04
C ASP A 199 12.28 15.09 7.12
N PHE A 200 12.43 16.41 7.20
CA PHE A 200 13.36 17.15 6.33
C PHE A 200 14.83 16.98 6.73
N MET A 201 15.11 16.78 8.03
CA MET A 201 16.49 16.59 8.49
C MET A 201 16.96 15.15 8.25
N ASP A 202 16.08 14.16 8.29
CA ASP A 202 16.42 12.75 8.11
C ASP A 202 16.48 12.38 6.62
N ASP A 203 15.50 12.81 5.81
CA ASP A 203 15.51 12.59 4.36
C ASP A 203 15.66 13.91 3.57
N ARG A 204 16.83 14.05 2.93
CA ARG A 204 17.15 15.22 2.12
C ARG A 204 16.22 15.40 0.91
N ASN A 205 15.62 14.33 0.38
CA ASN A 205 14.75 14.40 -0.79
C ASN A 205 13.38 14.99 -0.45
N LYS A 206 12.91 14.92 0.80
CA LYS A 206 11.60 15.47 1.21
C LYS A 206 11.51 16.98 0.97
N LEU A 207 12.53 17.76 1.33
CA LEU A 207 12.53 19.22 1.05
C LEU A 207 12.53 19.50 -0.46
N LEU A 208 13.35 18.76 -1.23
CA LEU A 208 13.47 18.96 -2.67
C LEU A 208 12.16 18.65 -3.38
N SER A 209 11.48 17.58 -2.96
CA SER A 209 10.19 17.19 -3.51
C SER A 209 9.09 18.20 -3.18
N VAL A 210 8.97 18.65 -1.92
CA VAL A 210 7.91 19.60 -1.53
C VAL A 210 8.08 20.93 -2.25
N LEU A 211 9.32 21.38 -2.46
CA LEU A 211 9.62 22.57 -3.27
C LEU A 211 9.11 22.39 -4.71
N HIS A 212 9.36 21.22 -5.31
CA HIS A 212 8.87 20.95 -6.66
C HIS A 212 7.34 20.88 -6.71
N VAL A 213 6.70 20.04 -5.89
CA VAL A 213 5.26 19.77 -6.02
C VAL A 213 4.40 20.96 -5.55
N ARG A 214 4.87 21.80 -4.63
CA ARG A 214 4.15 23.03 -4.23
C ARG A 214 4.30 24.18 -5.23
N THR A 215 5.30 24.13 -6.11
CA THR A 215 5.47 25.13 -7.18
C THR A 215 4.87 24.68 -8.52
N ALA A 216 4.86 23.38 -8.79
CA ALA A 216 4.32 22.79 -10.03
C ALA A 216 2.78 22.71 -10.06
N HIS A 217 2.12 22.76 -8.90
CA HIS A 217 0.68 22.62 -8.76
C HIS A 217 0.05 23.85 -8.11
N SER A 218 -1.23 24.09 -8.37
CA SER A 218 -1.94 25.25 -7.83
C SER A 218 -2.34 25.04 -6.36
N PRO A 219 -2.50 26.12 -5.56
CA PRO A 219 -3.07 26.01 -4.21
C PRO A 219 -4.42 25.28 -4.18
N ASN A 220 -5.21 25.43 -5.26
CA ASN A 220 -6.48 24.72 -5.42
C ASN A 220 -6.29 23.19 -5.45
N ASP A 221 -5.28 22.68 -6.17
CA ASP A 221 -4.99 21.23 -6.23
C ASP A 221 -4.63 20.66 -4.85
N TRP A 222 -4.12 21.51 -3.95
CA TRP A 222 -3.73 21.15 -2.59
C TRP A 222 -4.82 21.42 -1.54
N ALA A 223 -5.91 22.11 -1.90
CA ALA A 223 -6.86 22.66 -0.94
C ALA A 223 -7.45 21.59 -0.02
N MET A 224 -7.98 20.50 -0.60
CA MET A 224 -8.59 19.42 0.19
C MET A 224 -7.56 18.64 1.02
N PHE A 225 -6.36 18.45 0.49
CA PHE A 225 -5.25 17.86 1.25
C PHE A 225 -4.90 18.73 2.46
N ASP A 226 -4.69 20.03 2.29
CA ASP A 226 -4.30 20.93 3.37
C ASP A 226 -5.43 21.14 4.39
N THR A 227 -6.69 21.14 3.96
CA THR A 227 -7.84 21.10 4.86
C THR A 227 -7.80 19.85 5.74
N ARG A 228 -7.60 18.66 5.17
CA ARG A 228 -7.50 17.41 5.92
C ARG A 228 -6.29 17.38 6.86
N GLU A 229 -5.13 17.84 6.41
CA GLU A 229 -3.91 17.84 7.20
C GLU A 229 -3.90 18.88 8.33
N SER A 230 -4.78 19.87 8.26
CA SER A 230 -4.94 20.91 9.27
C SER A 230 -6.05 20.64 10.30
N GLU A 231 -6.76 19.51 10.23
CA GLU A 231 -7.84 19.14 11.17
C GLU A 231 -7.45 19.33 12.64
N MET A 232 -6.28 18.83 13.06
CA MET A 232 -5.85 18.97 14.46
C MET A 232 -5.65 20.45 14.85
N SER A 233 -5.11 21.27 13.96
CA SER A 233 -4.95 22.71 14.19
C SER A 233 -6.29 23.45 14.28
N TRP A 234 -7.29 22.99 13.52
CA TRP A 234 -8.66 23.48 13.55
C TRP A 234 -9.33 23.21 14.91
N TRP A 235 -9.28 21.96 15.38
CA TRP A 235 -9.91 21.53 16.64
C TRP A 235 -9.24 22.09 17.88
N THR A 236 -7.92 22.25 17.86
CA THR A 236 -7.17 22.77 19.01
C THR A 236 -7.37 24.27 19.24
N GLY A 237 -7.85 24.99 18.22
CA GLY A 237 -8.07 26.43 18.27
C GLY A 237 -6.81 27.24 18.51
N ILE A 238 -5.66 26.74 18.02
CA ILE A 238 -4.37 27.42 18.16
C ILE A 238 -4.36 28.76 17.43
N ARG A 239 -5.07 28.88 16.30
CA ARG A 239 -5.26 30.14 15.57
C ARG A 239 -6.59 30.82 15.91
N PRO A 240 -6.62 32.17 15.99
CA PRO A 240 -7.87 32.93 15.95
C PRO A 240 -8.59 32.66 14.62
N ILE A 241 -9.91 32.43 14.69
CA ILE A 241 -10.73 32.15 13.50
C ILE A 241 -11.86 33.15 13.43
N TRP A 242 -12.08 33.72 12.26
CA TRP A 242 -13.13 34.71 12.01
C TRP A 242 -14.37 34.05 11.42
N PHE A 243 -15.54 34.59 11.76
CA PHE A 243 -16.81 34.14 11.22
C PHE A 243 -17.29 35.02 10.07
N ASN A 244 -17.87 34.40 9.05
CA ASN A 244 -18.71 35.01 8.04
C ASN A 244 -19.77 33.97 7.60
N GLU A 245 -20.92 34.43 7.13
CA GLU A 245 -22.06 33.57 6.74
C GLU A 245 -21.87 32.92 5.37
N GLN A 246 -20.98 33.49 4.54
CA GLN A 246 -20.68 32.95 3.23
C GLN A 246 -19.86 31.66 3.33
N CYS A 247 -19.87 30.91 2.25
CA CYS A 247 -18.94 29.83 1.97
C CYS A 247 -17.88 30.30 0.97
N VAL A 248 -16.80 29.54 0.85
CA VAL A 248 -15.69 29.79 -0.07
C VAL A 248 -15.61 28.62 -1.04
N ASN A 249 -15.49 28.92 -2.34
CA ASN A 249 -15.39 27.89 -3.35
C ASN A 249 -14.01 27.21 -3.34
N PHE A 250 -14.02 25.90 -3.15
CA PHE A 250 -12.85 25.01 -3.17
C PHE A 250 -12.89 24.06 -4.38
N CYS A 251 -13.93 24.14 -5.21
CA CYS A 251 -14.04 23.38 -6.45
C CYS A 251 -13.67 24.25 -7.67
N GLY A 252 -12.86 23.68 -8.57
CA GLY A 252 -12.83 24.15 -9.96
C GLY A 252 -11.45 24.25 -10.57
N CYS A 253 -11.36 23.88 -11.85
CA CYS A 253 -10.26 24.20 -12.73
C CYS A 253 -10.20 25.73 -12.97
N GLY A 254 -9.46 26.45 -12.11
CA GLY A 254 -8.83 27.73 -12.44
C GLY A 254 -9.65 29.02 -12.36
N CYS A 255 -10.99 29.01 -12.32
CA CYS A 255 -11.76 30.25 -12.15
C CYS A 255 -12.75 30.15 -10.99
N GLY A 256 -12.28 30.43 -9.77
CA GLY A 256 -13.18 30.58 -8.61
C GLY A 256 -12.64 30.06 -7.28
N TYR A 257 -11.46 29.43 -7.24
CA TYR A 257 -10.85 29.04 -5.97
C TYR A 257 -10.71 30.25 -5.04
N GLY A 258 -11.25 30.13 -3.83
CA GLY A 258 -11.23 31.19 -2.83
C GLY A 258 -12.31 32.29 -3.00
N SER A 259 -13.21 32.18 -3.98
CA SER A 259 -14.33 33.12 -4.14
C SER A 259 -15.45 32.89 -3.12
N LEU A 260 -16.07 33.97 -2.64
CA LEU A 260 -17.23 33.90 -1.73
C LEU A 260 -18.50 33.46 -2.47
N ASN A 261 -19.26 32.57 -1.85
CA ASN A 261 -20.50 32.01 -2.36
C ASN A 261 -21.53 31.84 -1.24
N GLU A 262 -22.80 31.85 -1.59
CA GLU A 262 -23.88 31.53 -0.64
C GLU A 262 -23.80 30.06 -0.17
N TYR A 263 -24.31 29.82 1.03
CA TYR A 263 -24.45 28.47 1.58
C TYR A 263 -25.40 27.64 0.70
N LYS A 264 -24.98 26.43 0.35
CA LYS A 264 -25.78 25.44 -0.36
C LYS A 264 -25.44 24.07 0.19
N ILE A 265 -26.37 23.42 0.88
CA ILE A 265 -26.15 22.13 1.55
C ILE A 265 -25.45 21.10 0.65
N GLU A 266 -25.88 20.95 -0.61
CA GLU A 266 -25.29 19.98 -1.55
C GLU A 266 -23.82 20.28 -1.88
N ARG A 267 -23.45 21.57 -1.99
CA ARG A 267 -22.07 22.00 -2.25
C ARG A 267 -21.22 21.95 -0.98
N THR A 268 -21.82 22.23 0.17
CA THR A 268 -21.16 22.14 1.48
C THR A 268 -20.83 20.69 1.85
N HIS A 269 -21.77 19.78 1.61
CA HIS A 269 -21.62 18.35 1.92
C HIS A 269 -20.65 17.63 0.99
N THR A 270 -20.37 18.18 -0.19
CA THR A 270 -19.31 17.72 -1.10
C THR A 270 -17.97 18.42 -0.86
N TRP A 271 -17.87 19.36 0.09
CA TRP A 271 -16.70 20.24 0.26
C TRP A 271 -16.35 21.08 -0.98
N ALA A 272 -17.27 21.19 -1.94
CA ALA A 272 -17.12 22.10 -3.08
C ALA A 272 -17.19 23.55 -2.62
N HIS A 273 -18.11 23.83 -1.68
CA HIS A 273 -18.15 25.07 -0.93
C HIS A 273 -17.76 24.76 0.52
N VAL A 274 -16.81 25.51 1.06
CA VAL A 274 -16.34 25.33 2.44
C VAL A 274 -16.74 26.54 3.26
N GLY A 275 -17.35 26.32 4.43
CA GLY A 275 -17.69 27.40 5.35
C GLY A 275 -16.53 28.35 5.58
N PHE A 276 -16.78 29.67 5.51
CA PHE A 276 -15.73 30.70 5.52
C PHE A 276 -14.67 30.51 6.62
N PRO A 277 -15.03 30.20 7.89
CA PRO A 277 -14.04 29.96 8.94
C PRO A 277 -13.00 28.88 8.59
N ARG A 278 -13.46 27.74 8.06
CA ARG A 278 -12.61 26.60 7.71
C ARG A 278 -11.82 26.86 6.44
N ALA A 279 -12.41 27.58 5.50
CA ALA A 279 -11.74 27.99 4.27
C ALA A 279 -10.61 28.97 4.53
N LEU A 280 -10.85 30.04 5.31
CA LEU A 280 -9.83 31.02 5.68
C LEU A 280 -8.64 30.36 6.38
N HIS A 281 -8.93 29.45 7.34
CA HIS A 281 -7.90 28.67 8.03
C HIS A 281 -7.04 27.85 7.06
N THR A 282 -7.64 27.24 6.04
CA THR A 282 -6.89 26.47 5.03
C THR A 282 -6.03 27.38 4.16
N LEU A 283 -6.59 28.49 3.66
CA LEU A 283 -5.87 29.45 2.81
C LEU A 283 -4.66 30.05 3.53
N GLU A 284 -4.80 30.41 4.81
CA GLU A 284 -3.69 30.90 5.63
C GLU A 284 -2.56 29.87 5.76
N ILE A 285 -2.90 28.59 5.94
CA ILE A 285 -1.92 27.51 6.06
C ILE A 285 -1.15 27.32 4.76
N GLN A 286 -1.85 27.35 3.62
CA GLN A 286 -1.21 27.24 2.31
C GLN A 286 -0.21 28.37 2.05
N ARG A 287 -0.62 29.60 2.35
CA ARG A 287 0.27 30.77 2.27
C ARG A 287 1.49 30.60 3.18
N ASP A 288 1.28 30.20 4.43
CA ASP A 288 2.37 30.07 5.41
C ASP A 288 3.35 28.93 5.04
N ILE A 289 2.89 27.86 4.38
CA ILE A 289 3.76 26.83 3.79
C ILE A 289 4.64 27.43 2.69
N LEU A 290 4.06 28.20 1.76
CA LEU A 290 4.83 28.84 0.68
C LEU A 290 5.84 29.85 1.21
N LEU A 291 5.46 30.67 2.20
CA LEU A 291 6.36 31.60 2.89
C LEU A 291 7.55 30.87 3.53
N MET A 292 7.28 29.75 4.21
CA MET A 292 8.33 28.94 4.82
C MET A 292 9.30 28.36 3.79
N LEU A 293 8.79 27.89 2.65
CA LEU A 293 9.63 27.38 1.58
C LEU A 293 10.50 28.48 0.97
N ASP A 294 9.95 29.69 0.78
CA ASP A 294 10.68 30.85 0.25
C ASP A 294 11.83 31.28 1.17
N GLU A 295 11.59 31.35 2.48
CA GLU A 295 12.62 31.66 3.48
C GLU A 295 13.73 30.60 3.52
N ILE A 296 13.38 29.31 3.41
CA ILE A 296 14.36 28.23 3.34
C ILE A 296 15.21 28.36 2.07
N VAL A 297 14.59 28.57 0.91
CA VAL A 297 15.31 28.72 -0.37
C VAL A 297 16.23 29.92 -0.33
N SER A 298 15.77 31.06 0.17
CA SER A 298 16.56 32.28 0.35
C SER A 298 17.82 32.03 1.19
N LYS A 299 17.72 31.27 2.29
CA LYS A 299 18.88 30.87 3.11
C LYS A 299 19.81 29.85 2.45
N ILE A 300 19.30 29.00 1.55
CA ILE A 300 20.13 28.03 0.81
C ILE A 300 20.90 28.73 -0.31
N VAL A 301 20.24 29.64 -1.03
CA VAL A 301 20.83 30.43 -2.12
C VAL A 301 21.79 31.48 -1.56
N ASP A 302 21.45 32.15 -0.46
CA ASP A 302 22.29 33.10 0.26
C ASP A 302 22.92 34.15 -0.68
N GLY A 303 22.09 34.75 -1.54
CA GLY A 303 22.48 35.77 -2.51
C GLY A 303 23.46 35.31 -3.61
N SER A 304 23.69 34.00 -3.76
CA SER A 304 24.63 33.46 -4.76
C SER A 304 24.08 33.52 -6.18
N GLU A 305 24.97 33.57 -7.18
CA GLU A 305 24.58 33.62 -8.59
C GLU A 305 23.82 32.37 -9.07
N GLY A 306 23.04 32.54 -10.16
CA GLY A 306 22.27 31.48 -10.81
C GLY A 306 23.16 30.41 -11.45
N THR A 307 22.84 29.14 -11.21
CA THR A 307 23.57 27.99 -11.80
C THR A 307 22.72 27.20 -12.79
N GLY A 308 21.47 27.62 -13.03
CA GLY A 308 20.49 26.88 -13.82
C GLY A 308 19.89 25.67 -13.10
N SER A 309 19.08 24.90 -13.83
CA SER A 309 18.18 23.86 -13.31
C SER A 309 18.31 22.48 -13.98
N ARG A 310 19.40 22.20 -14.71
CA ARG A 310 19.53 20.96 -15.51
C ARG A 310 19.55 19.69 -14.65
N LYS A 311 20.30 19.68 -13.54
CA LYS A 311 20.35 18.55 -12.61
C LYS A 311 19.06 18.44 -11.82
N TRP A 312 18.45 19.59 -11.50
CA TRP A 312 17.11 19.62 -10.92
C TRP A 312 16.08 18.92 -11.82
N ALA A 313 16.01 19.28 -13.10
CA ALA A 313 15.12 18.66 -14.07
C ALA A 313 15.39 17.15 -14.23
N ALA A 314 16.66 16.73 -14.24
CA ALA A 314 17.01 15.31 -14.29
C ALA A 314 16.49 14.53 -13.06
N MET A 315 16.57 15.12 -11.86
CA MET A 315 16.04 14.53 -10.63
C MET A 315 14.50 14.47 -10.64
N VAL A 316 13.84 15.54 -11.08
CA VAL A 316 12.37 15.54 -11.22
C VAL A 316 11.92 14.45 -12.20
N ASN A 317 12.59 14.33 -13.34
CA ASN A 317 12.28 13.31 -14.35
C ASN A 317 12.53 11.88 -13.89
N SER A 318 13.46 11.65 -12.95
CA SER A 318 13.64 10.33 -12.33
C SER A 318 12.58 10.00 -11.28
N GLY A 319 11.78 10.98 -10.86
CA GLY A 319 10.87 10.87 -9.73
C GLY A 319 11.58 11.02 -8.37
N PHE A 320 10.78 11.14 -7.32
CA PHE A 320 11.25 11.24 -5.95
C PHE A 320 11.05 9.92 -5.19
N GLY A 321 12.04 9.59 -4.35
CA GLY A 321 12.08 8.42 -3.49
C GLY A 321 13.01 8.68 -2.31
N ALA A 322 13.06 7.73 -1.37
CA ALA A 322 13.84 7.91 -0.14
C ALA A 322 15.33 8.06 -0.47
N SER A 323 16.03 8.97 0.22
CA SER A 323 17.42 9.23 -0.14
C SER A 323 18.31 7.97 0.00
N GLY A 324 18.94 7.56 -1.10
CA GLY A 324 19.77 6.35 -1.15
C GLY A 324 19.01 5.06 -1.48
N HIS A 325 17.71 5.13 -1.77
CA HIS A 325 16.90 4.02 -2.25
C HIS A 325 16.61 4.12 -3.74
N GLU A 326 16.44 2.98 -4.41
CA GLU A 326 16.11 2.89 -5.85
C GLU A 326 14.60 2.91 -6.11
N THR A 327 13.79 2.74 -5.08
CA THR A 327 12.32 2.77 -5.14
C THR A 327 11.79 4.20 -5.04
N LEU A 328 10.79 4.51 -5.85
CA LEU A 328 9.98 5.72 -5.66
C LEU A 328 9.11 5.57 -4.41
N TRP A 329 8.75 6.69 -3.79
CA TRP A 329 7.92 6.68 -2.59
C TRP A 329 6.54 6.09 -2.83
N ASN A 330 6.01 5.50 -1.77
CA ASN A 330 4.59 5.25 -1.68
C ASN A 330 3.84 6.59 -1.57
N THR A 331 2.98 6.86 -2.55
CA THR A 331 2.21 8.10 -2.61
C THR A 331 1.21 8.23 -1.46
N TYR A 332 0.84 7.17 -0.76
CA TYR A 332 -0.07 7.23 0.39
C TYR A 332 0.60 7.76 1.67
N THR A 333 1.80 7.27 2.02
CA THR A 333 2.51 7.71 3.23
C THR A 333 3.18 9.07 3.01
N GLU A 334 3.62 9.33 1.79
CA GLU A 334 4.38 10.53 1.41
C GLU A 334 3.54 11.53 0.59
N GLN A 335 2.21 11.59 0.78
CA GLN A 335 1.29 12.47 0.04
C GLN A 335 1.71 13.95 0.01
N ALA A 336 2.35 14.44 1.09
CA ALA A 336 2.81 15.83 1.16
C ALA A 336 4.00 16.15 0.23
N PHE A 337 4.68 15.09 -0.22
CA PHE A 337 5.95 15.12 -0.96
C PHE A 337 5.79 14.58 -2.38
N ALA A 338 4.59 14.12 -2.74
CA ALA A 338 4.20 13.65 -4.06
C ALA A 338 3.26 14.67 -4.73
N PRO A 339 3.02 14.59 -6.05
CA PRO A 339 1.97 15.35 -6.71
C PRO A 339 0.62 15.19 -5.99
N PRO A 340 -0.23 16.24 -5.93
CA PRO A 340 -1.50 16.19 -5.24
C PRO A 340 -2.37 15.06 -5.81
N ALA A 341 -2.96 14.27 -4.91
CA ALA A 341 -3.79 13.14 -5.28
C ALA A 341 -5.13 13.65 -5.82
N ASN A 342 -5.30 13.58 -7.14
CA ASN A 342 -6.61 13.79 -7.75
C ASN A 342 -7.43 12.52 -7.65
N PHE A 343 -8.73 12.67 -7.41
CA PHE A 343 -9.64 11.53 -7.48
C PHE A 343 -9.72 11.04 -8.92
N ASP A 344 -9.36 9.78 -9.11
CA ASP A 344 -9.40 9.09 -10.39
C ASP A 344 -10.01 7.70 -10.15
N LEU A 345 -11.29 7.56 -10.48
CA LEU A 345 -12.04 6.34 -10.24
C LEU A 345 -11.45 5.15 -11.02
N GLU A 346 -10.93 5.39 -12.22
CA GLU A 346 -10.32 4.34 -13.04
C GLU A 346 -9.00 3.87 -12.41
N ALA A 347 -8.15 4.82 -11.98
CA ALA A 347 -6.93 4.48 -11.26
C ALA A 347 -7.20 3.75 -9.94
N LEU A 348 -8.22 4.15 -9.18
CA LEU A 348 -8.61 3.49 -7.92
C LEU A 348 -9.17 2.09 -8.16
N LEU A 349 -10.00 1.90 -9.19
CA LEU A 349 -10.49 0.59 -9.62
C LEU A 349 -9.31 -0.30 -10.06
N GLN A 350 -8.39 0.23 -10.86
CA GLN A 350 -7.22 -0.48 -11.34
C GLN A 350 -6.31 -0.93 -10.18
N ARG A 351 -6.03 -0.06 -9.21
CA ARG A 351 -5.28 -0.43 -7.98
C ARG A 351 -5.99 -1.50 -7.17
N SER A 352 -7.32 -1.42 -7.06
CA SER A 352 -8.13 -2.42 -6.34
C SER A 352 -8.12 -3.77 -7.05
N LYS A 353 -8.15 -3.78 -8.39
CA LYS A 353 -7.99 -4.98 -9.22
C LYS A 353 -6.61 -5.58 -9.05
N GLU A 354 -5.55 -4.79 -9.11
CA GLU A 354 -4.18 -5.28 -8.87
C GLU A 354 -4.02 -5.92 -7.49
N ARG A 355 -4.69 -5.36 -6.47
CA ARG A 355 -4.68 -5.94 -5.13
C ARG A 355 -5.45 -7.27 -5.06
N LEU A 356 -6.59 -7.36 -5.72
CA LEU A 356 -7.34 -8.60 -5.86
C LEU A 356 -6.53 -9.64 -6.66
N ASP A 357 -5.88 -9.25 -7.75
CA ASP A 357 -5.05 -10.10 -8.59
C ASP A 357 -3.84 -10.65 -7.83
N MET A 358 -3.24 -9.89 -6.91
CA MET A 358 -2.21 -10.42 -6.01
C MET A 358 -2.74 -11.57 -5.14
N ILE A 359 -3.97 -11.47 -4.63
CA ILE A 359 -4.58 -12.52 -3.80
C ILE A 359 -4.95 -13.72 -4.67
N LEU A 360 -5.53 -13.47 -5.85
CA LEU A 360 -5.87 -14.52 -6.81
C LEU A 360 -4.64 -15.26 -7.33
N ASP A 361 -3.54 -14.55 -7.59
CA ASP A 361 -2.25 -15.15 -7.94
C ASP A 361 -1.70 -16.03 -6.81
N GLU A 362 -1.86 -15.62 -5.56
CA GLU A 362 -1.45 -16.43 -4.42
C GLU A 362 -2.26 -17.73 -4.35
N VAL A 363 -3.59 -17.64 -4.49
CA VAL A 363 -4.49 -18.81 -4.53
C VAL A 363 -4.18 -19.71 -5.71
N TRP A 364 -3.96 -19.13 -6.90
CA TRP A 364 -3.53 -19.84 -8.10
C TRP A 364 -2.24 -20.61 -7.87
N LEU A 365 -1.22 -19.99 -7.28
CA LEU A 365 0.03 -20.66 -6.94
C LEU A 365 -0.18 -21.78 -5.90
N MET A 366 -1.01 -21.56 -4.87
CA MET A 366 -1.31 -22.60 -3.89
C MET A 366 -2.12 -23.78 -4.47
N GLN A 367 -2.80 -23.61 -5.60
CA GLN A 367 -3.55 -24.67 -6.29
C GLN A 367 -2.74 -25.38 -7.37
N THR A 368 -1.84 -24.67 -8.03
CA THR A 368 -1.12 -25.19 -9.21
C THR A 368 0.34 -25.53 -8.94
N GLU A 369 0.93 -25.05 -7.83
CA GLU A 369 2.31 -25.37 -7.42
C GLU A 369 2.36 -26.11 -6.08
N PRO A 370 2.51 -27.44 -6.08
CA PRO A 370 2.64 -28.19 -4.84
C PRO A 370 3.85 -27.77 -4.00
N ALA A 371 4.98 -27.41 -4.64
CA ALA A 371 6.16 -26.90 -3.93
C ALA A 371 5.87 -25.58 -3.19
N TYR A 372 5.10 -24.68 -3.82
CA TYR A 372 4.70 -23.40 -3.21
C TYR A 372 3.75 -23.64 -2.03
N MET A 373 2.71 -24.46 -2.20
CA MET A 373 1.77 -24.78 -1.11
C MET A 373 2.47 -25.46 0.08
N GLN A 374 3.35 -26.44 -0.18
CA GLN A 374 4.15 -27.09 0.87
C GLN A 374 5.04 -26.09 1.60
N ARG A 375 5.64 -25.13 0.88
CA ARG A 375 6.45 -24.06 1.47
C ARG A 375 5.60 -23.14 2.35
N VAL A 376 4.42 -22.71 1.88
CA VAL A 376 3.48 -21.88 2.65
C VAL A 376 3.10 -22.57 3.96
N ILE A 377 2.66 -23.83 3.91
CA ILE A 377 2.27 -24.58 5.11
C ILE A 377 3.44 -24.70 6.10
N LYS A 378 4.66 -24.99 5.62
CA LYS A 378 5.85 -25.12 6.48
C LYS A 378 6.17 -23.81 7.21
N LEU A 379 6.19 -22.69 6.49
CA LEU A 379 6.42 -21.38 7.10
C LEU A 379 5.34 -21.03 8.13
N ARG A 380 4.07 -21.31 7.80
CA ARG A 380 2.93 -21.06 8.70
C ARG A 380 2.98 -21.92 9.96
N ARG A 381 3.47 -23.16 9.84
CA ARG A 381 3.63 -24.08 10.97
C ARG A 381 4.69 -23.61 11.95
N ASP A 382 5.74 -22.99 11.44
CA ASP A 382 6.88 -22.58 12.26
C ASP A 382 6.63 -21.22 12.95
N ALA A 383 5.66 -20.40 12.53
CA ALA A 383 5.41 -19.07 13.11
C ALA A 383 4.94 -19.07 14.60
N PRO A 384 3.81 -19.68 14.98
CA PRO A 384 3.23 -19.59 16.32
C PRO A 384 4.02 -20.34 17.41
N SER A 385 3.87 -19.89 18.67
CA SER A 385 4.36 -20.60 19.87
C SER A 385 3.28 -21.50 20.47
N PHE A 386 3.41 -22.81 20.26
CA PHE A 386 2.52 -23.80 20.90
C PHE A 386 3.06 -24.26 22.25
N ASP A 387 2.15 -24.52 23.18
CA ASP A 387 2.46 -25.27 24.39
C ASP A 387 2.88 -26.70 24.04
N ASP A 388 3.77 -27.28 24.86
CA ASP A 388 4.28 -28.64 24.67
C ASP A 388 3.17 -29.69 24.78
N SER A 389 2.09 -29.38 25.50
CA SER A 389 0.90 -30.23 25.64
C SER A 389 0.03 -30.34 24.39
N VAL A 390 0.18 -29.43 23.41
CA VAL A 390 -0.64 -29.44 22.19
C VAL A 390 -0.23 -30.59 21.28
N GLN A 391 -1.19 -31.43 20.90
CA GLN A 391 -0.94 -32.56 20.01
C GLN A 391 -0.47 -32.09 18.61
N PRO A 392 0.49 -32.77 17.96
CA PRO A 392 0.99 -32.38 16.63
C PRO A 392 -0.10 -32.25 15.57
N GLU A 393 -1.11 -33.12 15.62
CA GLU A 393 -2.30 -33.04 14.77
C GLU A 393 -3.01 -31.69 14.94
N LYS A 394 -3.27 -31.30 16.18
CA LYS A 394 -3.98 -30.06 16.51
C LYS A 394 -3.19 -28.82 16.10
N LYS A 395 -1.85 -28.86 16.22
CA LYS A 395 -0.97 -27.79 15.70
C LYS A 395 -1.18 -27.61 14.20
N LEU A 396 -1.11 -28.69 13.42
CA LEU A 396 -1.24 -28.62 11.96
C LEU A 396 -2.65 -28.21 11.51
N THR A 397 -3.69 -28.75 12.16
CA THR A 397 -5.08 -28.34 11.88
C THR A 397 -5.28 -26.85 12.14
N ALA A 398 -4.77 -26.32 13.25
CA ALA A 398 -4.87 -24.90 13.59
C ALA A 398 -4.19 -24.02 12.52
N VAL A 399 -2.97 -24.39 12.13
CA VAL A 399 -2.18 -23.69 11.10
C VAL A 399 -2.93 -23.59 9.77
N VAL A 400 -3.53 -24.69 9.33
CA VAL A 400 -4.24 -24.73 8.04
C VAL A 400 -5.60 -24.04 8.10
N THR A 401 -6.34 -24.21 9.21
CA THR A 401 -7.63 -23.53 9.41
C THR A 401 -7.42 -22.02 9.36
N GLU A 402 -6.37 -21.54 10.02
CA GLU A 402 -5.97 -20.14 10.07
C GLU A 402 -5.58 -19.60 8.68
N LEU A 403 -4.79 -20.36 7.91
CA LEU A 403 -4.44 -20.02 6.53
C LEU A 403 -5.70 -19.88 5.65
N LEU A 404 -6.62 -20.83 5.73
CA LEU A 404 -7.84 -20.83 4.91
C LEU A 404 -8.80 -19.71 5.30
N ALA A 405 -8.94 -19.44 6.60
CA ALA A 405 -9.77 -18.34 7.11
C ALA A 405 -9.25 -16.99 6.57
N GLU A 406 -7.95 -16.73 6.71
CA GLU A 406 -7.34 -15.50 6.21
C GLU A 406 -7.53 -15.31 4.70
N LEU A 407 -7.33 -16.36 3.90
CA LEU A 407 -7.51 -16.29 2.45
C LEU A 407 -8.96 -15.98 2.06
N CYS A 408 -9.93 -16.65 2.69
CA CYS A 408 -11.35 -16.42 2.42
C CYS A 408 -11.78 -15.01 2.84
N GLU A 409 -11.29 -14.53 3.98
CA GLU A 409 -11.58 -13.20 4.49
C GLU A 409 -11.04 -12.11 3.54
N ARG A 410 -9.78 -12.20 3.13
CA ARG A 410 -9.17 -11.25 2.17
C ARG A 410 -9.87 -11.28 0.81
N LEU A 411 -10.16 -12.46 0.27
CA LEU A 411 -10.92 -12.60 -0.99
C LEU A 411 -12.32 -12.00 -0.88
N THR A 412 -13.02 -12.23 0.22
CA THR A 412 -14.37 -11.69 0.45
C THR A 412 -14.35 -10.16 0.41
N LEU A 413 -13.41 -9.54 1.13
CA LEU A 413 -13.27 -8.08 1.19
C LEU A 413 -12.99 -7.48 -0.19
N TRP A 414 -11.93 -7.95 -0.87
CA TRP A 414 -11.50 -7.35 -2.14
C TRP A 414 -12.47 -7.64 -3.29
N LYS A 415 -13.14 -8.80 -3.32
CA LYS A 415 -14.17 -9.08 -4.34
C LYS A 415 -15.45 -8.27 -4.15
N LEU A 416 -15.84 -7.97 -2.90
CA LEU A 416 -16.96 -7.07 -2.64
C LEU A 416 -16.62 -5.65 -3.10
N LEU A 417 -15.42 -5.18 -2.74
CA LEU A 417 -14.98 -3.83 -3.05
C LEU A 417 -14.80 -3.59 -4.56
N VAL A 418 -14.12 -4.50 -5.27
CA VAL A 418 -13.95 -4.39 -6.73
C VAL A 418 -15.30 -4.40 -7.44
N ALA A 419 -16.24 -5.27 -7.05
CA ALA A 419 -17.57 -5.30 -7.63
C ALA A 419 -18.34 -3.98 -7.40
N GLN A 420 -18.21 -3.38 -6.22
CA GLN A 420 -18.83 -2.08 -5.92
C GLN A 420 -18.18 -0.95 -6.72
N LEU A 421 -16.85 -0.93 -6.83
CA LEU A 421 -16.13 0.05 -7.65
C LEU A 421 -16.50 -0.06 -9.13
N GLU A 422 -16.67 -1.27 -9.66
CA GLU A 422 -17.17 -1.48 -11.03
C GLU A 422 -18.59 -0.97 -11.23
N GLU A 423 -19.46 -1.07 -10.21
CA GLU A 423 -20.78 -0.46 -10.25
C GLU A 423 -20.70 1.07 -10.27
N VAL A 424 -19.86 1.68 -9.42
CA VAL A 424 -19.65 3.13 -9.43
C VAL A 424 -19.06 3.58 -10.78
N ALA A 425 -18.07 2.86 -11.32
CA ALA A 425 -17.44 3.18 -12.60
C ALA A 425 -18.43 3.08 -13.77
N ARG A 426 -19.42 2.18 -13.72
CA ARG A 426 -20.50 2.14 -14.71
C ARG A 426 -21.50 3.29 -14.56
N ALA A 427 -21.69 3.80 -13.35
CA ALA A 427 -22.62 4.89 -13.05
C ALA A 427 -22.02 6.29 -13.29
N TYR A 428 -20.69 6.40 -13.36
CA TYR A 428 -19.97 7.66 -13.54
C TYR A 428 -19.56 7.85 -15.02
N ASP A 429 -19.84 9.03 -15.59
CA ASP A 429 -19.29 9.40 -16.90
C ASP A 429 -17.83 9.85 -16.69
N PRO A 430 -16.84 9.22 -17.34
CA PRO A 430 -15.43 9.65 -17.25
C PRO A 430 -15.19 11.11 -17.64
N ASN A 431 -16.11 11.72 -18.39
CA ASN A 431 -16.04 13.12 -18.83
C ASN A 431 -16.83 14.09 -17.94
N ALA A 432 -17.50 13.61 -16.88
CA ALA A 432 -18.20 14.47 -15.95
C ALA A 432 -17.18 15.35 -15.21
N LYS A 433 -17.28 16.67 -15.39
CA LYS A 433 -16.47 17.62 -14.63
C LYS A 433 -16.98 17.68 -13.19
N THR A 434 -16.06 17.84 -12.23
CA THR A 434 -16.32 18.08 -10.79
C THR A 434 -17.30 19.23 -10.49
N VAL A 435 -17.67 20.02 -11.51
CA VAL A 435 -18.51 21.21 -11.42
C VAL A 435 -20.01 20.88 -11.53
N ASP A 436 -20.37 19.79 -12.21
CA ASP A 436 -21.76 19.38 -12.35
C ASP A 436 -22.22 18.69 -11.06
N ALA A 437 -23.36 19.13 -10.50
CA ALA A 437 -23.95 18.45 -9.35
C ALA A 437 -24.13 16.97 -9.73
N ALA A 438 -23.48 16.07 -8.99
CA ALA A 438 -23.62 14.65 -9.22
C ALA A 438 -25.11 14.29 -9.25
N SER A 439 -25.55 13.54 -10.25
CA SER A 439 -26.93 13.04 -10.27
C SER A 439 -27.22 12.27 -8.98
N HIS A 440 -28.48 12.25 -8.55
CA HIS A 440 -28.90 11.53 -7.35
C HIS A 440 -28.40 10.07 -7.32
N VAL A 441 -28.41 9.40 -8.48
CA VAL A 441 -27.91 8.03 -8.66
C VAL A 441 -26.40 7.92 -8.40
N GLN A 442 -25.60 8.89 -8.88
CA GLN A 442 -24.16 8.91 -8.64
C GLN A 442 -23.83 9.10 -7.15
N ALA A 443 -24.55 10.00 -6.48
CA ALA A 443 -24.34 10.26 -5.06
C ALA A 443 -24.74 9.06 -4.18
N GLU A 444 -25.80 8.33 -4.55
CA GLU A 444 -26.19 7.09 -3.87
C GLU A 444 -25.13 5.98 -4.03
N SER A 445 -24.63 5.76 -5.26
CA SER A 445 -23.60 4.75 -5.53
C SER A 445 -22.27 5.06 -4.82
N VAL A 446 -21.87 6.33 -4.78
CA VAL A 446 -20.69 6.78 -4.01
C VAL A 446 -20.91 6.58 -2.50
N THR A 447 -22.10 6.90 -1.98
CA THR A 447 -22.42 6.65 -0.57
C THR A 447 -22.31 5.16 -0.22
N LYS A 448 -22.87 4.27 -1.04
CA LYS A 448 -22.75 2.81 -0.84
C LYS A 448 -21.30 2.36 -0.82
N LEU A 449 -20.47 2.88 -1.73
CA LEU A 449 -19.04 2.59 -1.77
C LEU A 449 -18.32 3.06 -0.49
N THR A 450 -18.61 4.29 -0.03
CA THR A 450 -18.05 4.83 1.23
C THR A 450 -18.38 3.94 2.42
N LEU A 451 -19.64 3.53 2.56
CA LEU A 451 -20.07 2.66 3.66
C LEU A 451 -19.45 1.26 3.58
N LEU A 452 -19.33 0.70 2.37
CA LEU A 452 -18.65 -0.57 2.16
C LEU A 452 -17.17 -0.47 2.54
N LEU A 453 -16.47 0.60 2.16
CA LEU A 453 -15.07 0.83 2.53
C LEU A 453 -14.88 0.91 4.05
N ILE A 454 -15.75 1.63 4.76
CA ILE A 454 -15.74 1.69 6.24
C ILE A 454 -15.94 0.28 6.83
N ALA A 455 -16.90 -0.48 6.32
CA ALA A 455 -17.17 -1.84 6.78
C ALA A 455 -16.01 -2.81 6.47
N CYS A 456 -15.39 -2.68 5.29
CA CYS A 456 -14.23 -3.46 4.87
C CYS A 456 -13.00 -3.16 5.72
N LEU A 457 -12.73 -1.88 5.99
CA LEU A 457 -11.61 -1.43 6.82
C LEU A 457 -11.75 -1.94 8.26
N ALA A 458 -12.95 -1.81 8.85
CA ALA A 458 -13.23 -2.37 10.17
C ALA A 458 -13.09 -3.90 10.19
N ALA A 459 -13.53 -4.60 9.14
CA ALA A 459 -13.37 -6.05 9.03
C ALA A 459 -11.89 -6.45 8.87
N ALA A 460 -11.12 -5.78 8.02
CA ALA A 460 -9.69 -6.03 7.81
C ALA A 460 -8.89 -5.89 9.12
N HIS A 461 -9.20 -4.87 9.93
CA HIS A 461 -8.56 -4.71 11.23
C HIS A 461 -8.95 -5.81 12.23
N ASN A 462 -10.23 -6.17 12.32
CA ASN A 462 -10.67 -7.29 13.16
C ASN A 462 -10.01 -8.61 12.73
N ASN A 463 -9.79 -8.80 11.44
CA ASN A 463 -9.09 -9.97 10.90
C ASN A 463 -7.62 -9.94 11.29
N LEU A 464 -6.93 -8.81 11.15
CA LEU A 464 -5.56 -8.62 11.64
C LEU A 464 -5.45 -9.02 13.12
N GLU A 465 -6.31 -8.51 14.00
CA GLU A 465 -6.31 -8.88 15.43
C GLU A 465 -6.53 -10.38 15.66
N THR A 466 -7.46 -10.98 14.92
CA THR A 466 -7.75 -12.42 15.01
C THR A 466 -6.52 -13.25 14.64
N HIS A 467 -5.76 -12.76 13.66
CA HIS A 467 -4.65 -13.47 13.03
C HIS A 467 -3.29 -13.22 13.69
N LEU A 468 -3.15 -12.12 14.44
CA LEU A 468 -1.93 -11.72 15.13
C LEU A 468 -1.27 -12.86 15.93
N PRO A 469 -1.99 -13.67 16.73
CA PRO A 469 -1.39 -14.73 17.53
C PRO A 469 -0.65 -15.80 16.73
N ALA A 470 -0.99 -15.95 15.45
CA ALA A 470 -0.39 -16.92 14.54
C ALA A 470 0.78 -16.33 13.71
N MET A 471 1.17 -15.08 13.94
CA MET A 471 2.28 -14.40 13.24
C MET A 471 3.61 -14.60 13.95
N GLN A 472 4.71 -14.65 13.19
CA GLN A 472 6.06 -14.77 13.74
C GLN A 472 6.46 -13.55 14.58
N SER A 473 5.95 -12.36 14.24
CA SER A 473 6.21 -11.11 14.98
C SER A 473 5.63 -11.11 16.39
N MET A 474 4.67 -11.99 16.63
CA MET A 474 3.98 -12.15 17.90
C MET A 474 4.48 -13.38 18.69
N ARG A 475 5.52 -14.05 18.19
CA ARG A 475 6.13 -15.21 18.83
C ARG A 475 6.60 -14.83 20.24
N GLY A 476 6.24 -15.65 21.23
CA GLY A 476 6.54 -15.41 22.65
C GLY A 476 5.52 -14.53 23.40
N ARG A 477 4.60 -13.86 22.71
CA ARG A 477 3.51 -13.06 23.32
C ARG A 477 2.23 -13.85 23.49
N PHE A 478 1.91 -14.66 22.49
CA PHE A 478 0.80 -15.60 22.56
C PHE A 478 1.34 -17.01 22.77
N LYS A 479 0.64 -17.76 23.62
CA LYS A 479 0.85 -19.21 23.75
C LYS A 479 -0.42 -19.92 23.32
N ALA A 480 -0.30 -20.76 22.31
CA ALA A 480 -1.38 -21.60 21.85
C ALA A 480 -1.47 -22.85 22.73
N ALA A 481 -2.62 -23.05 23.38
CA ALA A 481 -2.90 -24.24 24.19
C ALA A 481 -4.13 -24.98 23.65
N GLN A 482 -4.25 -26.26 24.02
CA GLN A 482 -5.39 -27.07 23.62
C GLN A 482 -6.51 -26.94 24.65
N VAL A 483 -7.67 -26.43 24.23
CA VAL A 483 -8.87 -26.25 25.07
C VAL A 483 -10.07 -26.85 24.35
N GLY A 484 -10.76 -27.80 24.98
CA GLY A 484 -11.97 -28.41 24.41
C GLY A 484 -11.75 -29.17 23.08
N GLY A 485 -10.51 -29.59 22.79
CA GLY A 485 -10.16 -30.27 21.53
C GLY A 485 -9.76 -29.33 20.38
N ASP A 486 -9.83 -28.03 20.59
CA ASP A 486 -9.36 -26.98 19.68
C ASP A 486 -8.11 -26.29 20.23
N VAL A 487 -7.40 -25.58 19.35
CA VAL A 487 -6.27 -24.73 19.74
C VAL A 487 -6.77 -23.32 19.97
N VAL A 488 -6.49 -22.78 21.16
CA VAL A 488 -6.82 -21.42 21.56
C VAL A 488 -5.54 -20.69 21.92
N TYR A 489 -5.42 -19.45 21.46
CA TYR A 489 -4.30 -18.58 21.81
C TYR A 489 -4.61 -17.85 23.12
N HIS A 490 -3.78 -18.06 24.14
CA HIS A 490 -3.83 -17.30 25.38
C HIS A 490 -2.81 -16.17 25.35
N GLN A 491 -3.21 -14.99 25.82
CA GLN A 491 -2.33 -13.85 26.03
C GLN A 491 -1.41 -14.13 27.23
N ARG A 492 -0.11 -13.81 27.14
CA ARG A 492 0.76 -13.75 28.32
C ARG A 492 1.16 -12.31 28.63
N ASN A 493 0.75 -11.88 29.83
CA ASN A 493 1.02 -10.62 30.55
C ASN A 493 0.59 -9.32 29.85
N THR A 494 -0.25 -8.54 30.54
CA THR A 494 -0.83 -7.24 30.11
C THR A 494 0.10 -6.05 30.31
N SER A 495 1.28 -6.27 30.91
CA SER A 495 2.31 -5.26 31.10
C SER A 495 3.11 -5.07 29.81
N LEU A 496 2.82 -4.00 29.07
CA LEU A 496 3.64 -3.56 27.94
C LEU A 496 4.93 -2.88 28.48
N ASP A 497 6.10 -3.41 28.13
CA ASP A 497 7.38 -2.75 28.40
C ASP A 497 7.71 -1.75 27.27
N PRO A 498 7.76 -0.43 27.52
CA PRO A 498 8.09 0.55 26.48
C PRO A 498 9.50 0.38 25.89
N LYS A 499 10.39 -0.37 26.55
CA LYS A 499 11.73 -0.70 26.02
C LYS A 499 11.74 -1.93 25.13
N ASN A 500 10.67 -2.72 25.11
CA ASN A 500 10.57 -3.92 24.29
C ASN A 500 9.92 -3.61 22.93
N ASP A 501 10.62 -3.96 21.84
CA ASP A 501 10.18 -3.62 20.49
C ASP A 501 8.82 -4.24 20.11
N CYS A 502 8.55 -5.48 20.52
CA CYS A 502 7.26 -6.14 20.27
C CYS A 502 6.12 -5.50 21.07
N ASP A 503 6.38 -4.99 22.28
CA ASP A 503 5.37 -4.29 23.08
C ASP A 503 5.05 -2.91 22.50
N ARG A 504 6.05 -2.20 21.95
CA ARG A 504 5.81 -0.95 21.21
C ARG A 504 4.99 -1.20 19.94
N LEU A 505 5.28 -2.27 19.21
CA LEU A 505 4.48 -2.66 18.04
C LEU A 505 3.04 -3.00 18.45
N MET A 506 2.83 -3.83 19.46
CA MET A 506 1.48 -4.16 19.98
C MET A 506 0.73 -2.92 20.43
N TRP A 507 1.42 -1.97 21.07
CA TRP A 507 0.81 -0.69 21.43
C TRP A 507 0.33 0.07 20.19
N CYS A 508 1.15 0.17 19.14
CA CYS A 508 0.74 0.82 17.90
C CYS A 508 -0.50 0.15 17.27
N MET A 509 -0.60 -1.18 17.35
CA MET A 509 -1.75 -1.94 16.84
C MET A 509 -3.02 -1.71 17.68
N ASP A 510 -2.91 -1.69 19.01
CA ASP A 510 -4.04 -1.36 19.88
C ASP A 510 -4.53 0.09 19.66
N GLU A 511 -3.62 1.04 19.40
CA GLU A 511 -4.02 2.42 19.10
C GLU A 511 -4.67 2.52 17.72
N LEU A 512 -4.19 1.75 16.72
CA LEU A 512 -4.85 1.65 15.42
C LEU A 512 -6.29 1.16 15.57
N LYS A 513 -6.53 0.16 16.44
CA LYS A 513 -7.89 -0.27 16.82
C LYS A 513 -8.71 0.90 17.36
N GLY A 514 -8.15 1.63 18.32
CA GLY A 514 -8.81 2.77 18.94
C GLY A 514 -9.25 3.82 17.92
N VAL A 515 -8.41 4.12 16.93
CA VAL A 515 -8.71 5.06 15.84
C VAL A 515 -9.83 4.55 14.95
N LEU A 516 -9.80 3.26 14.58
CA LEU A 516 -10.80 2.64 13.72
C LEU A 516 -12.17 2.50 14.40
N GLU A 517 -12.20 2.16 15.69
CA GLU A 517 -13.42 2.04 16.47
C GLU A 517 -14.04 3.40 16.79
N SER A 518 -13.21 4.40 17.09
CA SER A 518 -13.68 5.76 17.35
C SER A 518 -14.10 6.51 16.09
N ARG A 519 -13.73 6.01 14.91
CA ARG A 519 -13.81 6.74 13.63
C ARG A 519 -13.14 8.12 13.76
N ASP A 520 -12.09 8.23 14.57
CA ASP A 520 -11.41 9.50 14.85
C ASP A 520 -10.54 9.92 13.66
N GLU A 521 -11.16 10.60 12.71
CA GLU A 521 -10.52 11.16 11.52
C GLU A 521 -9.54 12.31 11.86
N VAL A 522 -9.51 12.80 13.11
CA VAL A 522 -8.64 13.91 13.54
C VAL A 522 -7.19 13.47 13.66
N MET A 523 -6.90 12.19 13.92
CA MET A 523 -5.53 11.69 13.91
C MET A 523 -5.07 11.17 12.54
N GLY A 524 -5.98 10.57 11.77
CA GLY A 524 -5.68 9.96 10.47
C GLY A 524 -4.81 8.70 10.59
N MET A 525 -5.09 7.67 9.79
CA MET A 525 -4.37 6.39 9.86
C MET A 525 -2.91 6.47 9.40
N ARG A 526 -2.60 7.37 8.45
CA ARG A 526 -1.25 7.52 7.88
C ARG A 526 -0.15 7.71 8.93
N GLY A 527 -0.41 8.52 9.96
CA GLY A 527 0.56 8.76 11.03
C GLY A 527 0.87 7.50 11.84
N PHE A 528 -0.16 6.69 12.14
CA PHE A 528 -0.01 5.41 12.82
C PHE A 528 0.67 4.37 11.93
N MET A 529 0.32 4.29 10.64
CA MET A 529 0.98 3.40 9.69
C MET A 529 2.48 3.68 9.59
N SER A 530 2.85 4.97 9.48
CA SER A 530 4.26 5.39 9.48
C SER A 530 4.97 5.02 10.79
N GLN A 531 4.28 5.06 11.93
CA GLN A 531 4.84 4.63 13.22
C GLN A 531 5.01 3.11 13.27
N ILE A 532 4.01 2.34 12.82
CA ILE A 532 4.09 0.88 12.75
C ILE A 532 5.29 0.48 11.89
N GLU A 533 5.48 1.11 10.74
CA GLU A 533 6.65 0.89 9.88
C GLU A 533 7.97 1.23 10.59
N ARG A 534 8.05 2.37 11.31
CA ARG A 534 9.22 2.72 12.12
C ARG A 534 9.52 1.68 13.21
N GLU A 535 8.52 1.24 13.95
CA GLU A 535 8.69 0.23 15.01
C GLU A 535 9.08 -1.14 14.43
N ILE A 536 8.56 -1.49 13.25
CA ILE A 536 8.98 -2.68 12.52
C ILE A 536 10.46 -2.56 12.12
N LEU A 537 10.89 -1.42 11.60
CA LEU A 537 12.29 -1.18 11.21
C LEU A 537 13.24 -1.11 12.40
N ALA A 538 12.75 -0.70 13.57
CA ALA A 538 13.52 -0.60 14.80
C ALA A 538 13.75 -1.95 15.50
N GLN A 539 13.01 -3.00 15.14
CA GLN A 539 13.12 -4.31 15.78
C GLN A 539 14.50 -4.96 15.55
N SER A 540 15.18 -5.28 16.65
CA SER A 540 16.46 -6.01 16.64
C SER A 540 16.34 -7.36 17.38
N PRO A 541 16.71 -8.50 16.76
CA PRO A 541 17.08 -8.65 15.34
C PRO A 541 15.87 -8.41 14.42
N ALA A 542 16.13 -8.00 13.18
CA ALA A 542 15.12 -7.83 12.12
C ALA A 542 14.27 -9.10 11.82
N GLN A 543 14.53 -10.22 12.51
CA GLN A 543 14.02 -11.58 12.31
C GLN A 543 12.56 -11.82 12.75
N PHE A 544 11.88 -10.80 13.26
CA PHE A 544 10.57 -10.99 13.86
C PHE A 544 9.39 -10.69 12.92
N VAL A 545 9.52 -9.78 11.95
CA VAL A 545 8.37 -9.44 11.11
C VAL A 545 8.24 -10.38 9.92
N ASP A 546 7.12 -11.10 9.86
CA ASP A 546 6.79 -11.97 8.72
C ASP A 546 6.07 -11.19 7.62
N ARG A 547 6.06 -11.78 6.42
CA ARG A 547 5.35 -11.28 5.24
C ARG A 547 3.85 -11.05 5.52
N ARG A 548 3.26 -11.82 6.43
CA ARG A 548 1.82 -11.81 6.71
C ARG A 548 1.37 -10.51 7.37
N LEU A 549 2.13 -10.02 8.36
CA LEU A 549 1.83 -8.74 8.99
C LEU A 549 1.81 -7.61 7.94
N TYR A 550 2.80 -7.58 7.04
CA TYR A 550 2.84 -6.59 5.97
C TYR A 550 1.70 -6.72 4.96
N GLU A 551 1.26 -7.94 4.63
CA GLU A 551 0.13 -8.16 3.73
C GLU A 551 -1.17 -7.58 4.33
N GLN A 552 -1.43 -7.84 5.60
CA GLN A 552 -2.62 -7.33 6.29
C GLN A 552 -2.56 -5.80 6.46
N LEU A 553 -1.41 -5.26 6.86
CA LEU A 553 -1.20 -3.81 6.92
C LEU A 553 -1.37 -3.15 5.55
N ALA A 554 -0.89 -3.80 4.49
CA ALA A 554 -1.08 -3.32 3.13
C ALA A 554 -2.55 -3.33 2.68
N ASP A 555 -3.35 -4.31 3.12
CA ASP A 555 -4.79 -4.31 2.90
C ASP A 555 -5.46 -3.12 3.60
N ILE A 556 -5.17 -2.91 4.88
CA ILE A 556 -5.70 -1.78 5.68
C ILE A 556 -5.31 -0.45 5.05
N GLN A 557 -4.04 -0.28 4.69
CA GLN A 557 -3.53 0.92 4.07
C GLN A 557 -4.22 1.23 2.74
N SER A 558 -4.41 0.21 1.89
CA SER A 558 -5.04 0.40 0.58
C SER A 558 -6.54 0.73 0.72
N LEU A 559 -7.22 0.13 1.70
CA LEU A 559 -8.61 0.46 2.03
C LEU A 559 -8.76 1.90 2.55
N ASP A 560 -7.84 2.34 3.43
CA ASP A 560 -7.83 3.73 3.88
C ASP A 560 -7.49 4.71 2.76
N GLU A 561 -6.52 4.40 1.90
CA GLU A 561 -6.20 5.23 0.74
C GLU A 561 -7.42 5.46 -0.14
N LEU A 562 -8.18 4.39 -0.43
CA LEU A 562 -9.41 4.45 -1.23
C LEU A 562 -10.49 5.27 -0.51
N LEU A 563 -10.68 5.06 0.79
CA LEU A 563 -11.67 5.79 1.58
C LEU A 563 -11.34 7.29 1.62
N VAL A 564 -10.08 7.64 1.88
CA VAL A 564 -9.62 9.01 1.93
C VAL A 564 -9.72 9.67 0.54
N ALA A 565 -9.31 8.98 -0.53
CA ALA A 565 -9.45 9.52 -1.88
C ALA A 565 -10.93 9.84 -2.20
N LEU A 566 -11.85 8.95 -1.82
CA LEU A 566 -13.29 9.13 -2.05
C LEU A 566 -13.88 10.26 -1.20
N GLN A 567 -13.62 10.25 0.11
CA GLN A 567 -14.12 11.24 1.07
C GLN A 567 -13.71 12.68 0.72
N TRP A 568 -12.51 12.85 0.14
CA TRP A 568 -11.92 14.15 -0.15
C TRP A 568 -11.92 14.49 -1.66
N SER A 569 -12.61 13.68 -2.48
CA SER A 569 -12.70 13.85 -3.94
C SER A 569 -13.54 15.05 -4.41
N GLN A 570 -14.36 15.59 -3.52
CA GLN A 570 -15.43 16.56 -3.82
C GLN A 570 -16.50 16.07 -4.83
N LEU A 571 -16.50 14.78 -5.19
CA LEU A 571 -17.46 14.20 -6.14
C LEU A 571 -18.72 13.59 -5.48
N GLY A 572 -18.62 13.24 -4.20
CA GLY A 572 -19.68 12.59 -3.44
C GLY A 572 -20.02 13.34 -2.17
N THR A 573 -21.22 13.12 -1.65
CA THR A 573 -21.61 13.66 -0.34
C THR A 573 -20.79 12.98 0.75
N PHE A 574 -20.14 13.77 1.59
CA PHE A 574 -19.45 13.28 2.79
C PHE A 574 -20.43 12.69 3.82
N SER A 575 -21.70 13.12 3.77
CA SER A 575 -22.79 12.60 4.60
C SER A 575 -23.48 11.39 3.97
N VAL A 576 -24.08 10.55 4.81
CA VAL A 576 -24.82 9.36 4.36
C VAL A 576 -26.17 9.76 3.78
N MET A 577 -26.36 9.47 2.49
CA MET A 577 -27.66 9.53 1.83
C MET A 577 -28.23 8.12 1.60
N ILE A 578 -29.45 7.88 2.08
CA ILE A 578 -30.19 6.65 1.81
C ILE A 578 -31.52 7.04 1.14
N ASN A 579 -31.80 6.48 -0.03
CA ASN A 579 -33.03 6.74 -0.80
C ASN A 579 -33.31 8.25 -1.01
N GLY A 580 -32.27 9.07 -1.20
CA GLY A 580 -32.39 10.52 -1.40
C GLY A 580 -32.66 11.36 -0.15
N GLN A 581 -32.50 10.77 1.04
CA GLN A 581 -32.61 11.50 2.30
C GLN A 581 -31.31 11.39 3.08
N TYR A 582 -30.89 12.49 3.71
CA TYR A 582 -29.79 12.49 4.66
C TYR A 582 -30.20 11.73 5.91
N VAL A 583 -29.39 10.75 6.30
CA VAL A 583 -29.63 9.94 7.50
C VAL A 583 -28.51 10.13 8.50
N THR A 584 -28.86 10.19 9.79
CA THR A 584 -27.88 10.24 10.88
C THR A 584 -27.37 8.83 11.20
N SER A 585 -26.22 8.74 11.86
CA SER A 585 -25.66 7.48 12.37
C SER A 585 -26.61 6.73 13.31
N GLU A 586 -27.50 7.47 13.99
CA GLU A 586 -28.48 6.90 14.92
C GLU A 586 -29.75 6.39 14.24
N SER A 587 -29.99 6.71 12.96
CA SER A 587 -31.19 6.32 12.22
C SER A 587 -31.35 4.79 12.09
N ARG A 588 -32.60 4.32 11.94
CA ARG A 588 -32.88 2.88 11.82
C ARG A 588 -32.35 2.32 10.51
N GLU A 589 -32.52 3.07 9.43
CA GLU A 589 -32.08 2.75 8.07
C GLU A 589 -30.57 2.54 8.04
N MET A 590 -29.81 3.43 8.67
CA MET A 590 -28.36 3.31 8.78
C MET A 590 -27.93 2.06 9.56
N ARG A 591 -28.57 1.77 10.71
CA ARG A 591 -28.27 0.57 11.49
C ARG A 591 -28.54 -0.74 10.73
N ILE A 592 -29.60 -0.77 9.91
CA ILE A 592 -29.92 -1.93 9.07
C ILE A 592 -28.83 -2.11 8.01
N LEU A 593 -28.42 -1.03 7.34
CA LEU A 593 -27.39 -1.06 6.31
C LEU A 593 -26.02 -1.45 6.90
N ASP A 594 -25.64 -0.86 8.03
CA ASP A 594 -24.41 -1.20 8.77
C ASP A 594 -24.40 -2.68 9.16
N SER A 595 -25.51 -3.20 9.68
CA SER A 595 -25.64 -4.62 10.02
C SER A 595 -25.50 -5.53 8.79
N ALA A 596 -26.13 -5.16 7.68
CA ALA A 596 -26.06 -5.92 6.42
C ALA A 596 -24.63 -5.92 5.84
N LEU A 597 -23.96 -4.76 5.83
CA LEU A 597 -22.57 -4.63 5.38
C LEU A 597 -21.63 -5.41 6.31
N ALA A 598 -21.76 -5.26 7.62
CA ALA A 598 -20.97 -5.99 8.60
C ALA A 598 -21.16 -7.51 8.46
N SER A 599 -22.39 -7.99 8.22
CA SER A 599 -22.66 -9.41 7.97
C SER A 599 -21.93 -9.92 6.72
N LYS A 600 -21.90 -9.15 5.62
CA LYS A 600 -21.20 -9.50 4.39
C LYS A 600 -19.67 -9.46 4.55
N THR A 601 -19.13 -8.40 5.16
CA THR A 601 -17.66 -8.21 5.28
C THR A 601 -17.02 -9.08 6.35
N LYS A 602 -17.77 -9.47 7.39
CA LYS A 602 -17.27 -10.34 8.47
C LYS A 602 -17.57 -11.83 8.26
N ARG A 603 -17.96 -12.26 7.05
CA ARG A 603 -18.10 -13.70 6.75
C ARG A 603 -16.74 -14.40 6.90
N LYS A 604 -16.73 -15.52 7.61
CA LYS A 604 -15.52 -16.31 7.92
C LYS A 604 -15.75 -17.78 7.61
N LEU A 605 -14.74 -18.45 7.06
CA LEU A 605 -14.75 -19.90 6.92
C LEU A 605 -14.60 -20.57 8.30
N ARG A 606 -15.55 -21.42 8.68
CA ARG A 606 -15.54 -22.13 9.98
C ARG A 606 -15.55 -23.64 9.79
N LEU A 607 -14.42 -24.31 9.96
CA LEU A 607 -14.39 -25.77 9.75
C LEU A 607 -15.12 -26.52 10.87
N GLY A 608 -16.10 -27.36 10.51
CA GLY A 608 -16.70 -28.34 11.42
C GLY A 608 -15.71 -29.42 11.88
N SER A 609 -16.07 -30.20 12.91
CA SER A 609 -15.17 -31.22 13.49
C SER A 609 -14.74 -32.29 12.47
N THR A 610 -15.68 -32.80 11.67
CA THR A 610 -15.39 -33.78 10.60
C THR A 610 -14.44 -33.20 9.55
N SER A 611 -14.71 -31.97 9.10
CA SER A 611 -13.90 -31.27 8.10
C SER A 611 -12.49 -30.95 8.62
N LYS A 612 -12.35 -30.63 9.91
CA LYS A 612 -11.04 -30.49 10.58
C LYS A 612 -10.20 -31.76 10.53
N THR A 613 -10.82 -32.93 10.67
CA THR A 613 -10.12 -34.23 10.57
C THR A 613 -9.72 -34.51 9.11
N GLN A 614 -10.64 -34.28 8.16
CA GLN A 614 -10.37 -34.49 6.73
C GLN A 614 -9.26 -33.57 6.22
N ILE A 615 -9.31 -32.28 6.55
CA ILE A 615 -8.30 -31.30 6.12
C ILE A 615 -6.93 -31.62 6.72
N TYR A 616 -6.88 -32.08 7.98
CA TYR A 616 -5.64 -32.54 8.60
C TYR A 616 -5.05 -33.74 7.83
N GLY A 617 -5.87 -34.75 7.54
CA GLY A 617 -5.44 -35.92 6.77
C GLY A 617 -4.89 -35.54 5.40
N ALA A 618 -5.60 -34.69 4.65
CA ALA A 618 -5.16 -34.21 3.34
C ALA A 618 -3.88 -33.36 3.42
N THR A 619 -3.76 -32.48 4.42
CA THR A 619 -2.56 -31.67 4.64
C THR A 619 -1.35 -32.55 4.93
N ARG A 620 -1.52 -33.55 5.80
CA ARG A 620 -0.44 -34.49 6.15
C ARG A 620 -0.01 -35.28 4.92
N ALA A 621 -0.94 -35.83 4.15
CA ALA A 621 -0.63 -36.57 2.93
C ALA A 621 0.13 -35.70 1.90
N LEU A 622 -0.23 -34.42 1.77
CA LEU A 622 0.48 -33.46 0.93
C LEU A 622 1.91 -33.20 1.42
N LEU A 623 2.12 -33.04 2.73
CA LEU A 623 3.46 -32.80 3.30
C LEU A 623 4.36 -34.05 3.24
N ASP A 624 3.77 -35.23 3.40
CA ASP A 624 4.46 -36.52 3.32
C ASP A 624 4.82 -36.91 1.86
N THR A 625 4.24 -36.22 0.87
CA THR A 625 4.52 -36.40 -0.57
C THR A 625 5.26 -35.17 -1.12
N PRO A 626 6.57 -34.98 -0.83
CA PRO A 626 7.30 -33.78 -1.23
C PRO A 626 7.40 -33.64 -2.75
N TRP A 627 7.38 -32.40 -3.24
CA TRP A 627 7.61 -32.13 -4.66
C TRP A 627 8.96 -32.72 -5.14
N PRO A 628 8.98 -33.49 -6.24
CA PRO A 628 10.18 -34.17 -6.70
C PRO A 628 11.28 -33.18 -7.13
N LYS A 629 12.54 -33.56 -6.90
CA LYS A 629 13.74 -32.81 -7.27
C LYS A 629 14.51 -33.56 -8.36
N GLY A 630 15.18 -32.82 -9.24
CA GLY A 630 16.07 -33.36 -10.27
C GLY A 630 15.42 -33.43 -11.66
N ARG A 631 16.08 -34.15 -12.56
CA ARG A 631 15.68 -34.38 -13.97
C ARG A 631 14.23 -34.81 -14.17
N LEU A 632 13.61 -34.32 -15.25
CA LEU A 632 12.23 -34.62 -15.69
C LEU A 632 12.10 -36.02 -16.32
N CYS A 633 12.40 -37.07 -15.56
CA CYS A 633 12.22 -38.45 -16.02
C CYS A 633 10.86 -39.05 -15.59
N LEU A 634 10.53 -40.25 -16.08
CA LEU A 634 9.32 -40.98 -15.67
C LEU A 634 9.17 -41.13 -14.14
N ALA A 635 10.28 -41.37 -13.43
CA ALA A 635 10.25 -41.49 -11.97
C ALA A 635 9.98 -40.15 -11.27
N TRP A 636 10.38 -39.04 -11.87
CA TRP A 636 10.01 -37.70 -11.41
C TRP A 636 8.52 -37.47 -11.67
N LEU A 637 8.03 -37.83 -12.86
CA LEU A 637 6.64 -37.62 -13.26
C LEU A 637 5.64 -38.35 -12.36
N GLU A 638 5.91 -39.62 -12.02
CA GLU A 638 5.06 -40.38 -11.10
C GLU A 638 4.94 -39.72 -9.72
N LYS A 639 6.04 -39.18 -9.20
CA LYS A 639 6.06 -38.45 -7.93
C LYS A 639 5.32 -37.11 -8.04
N ALA A 640 5.47 -36.40 -9.16
CA ALA A 640 4.75 -35.15 -9.43
C ALA A 640 3.24 -35.39 -9.49
N LYS A 641 2.78 -36.43 -10.22
CA LYS A 641 1.38 -36.87 -10.28
C LYS A 641 0.83 -37.23 -8.90
N ALA A 642 1.59 -37.98 -8.11
CA ALA A 642 1.19 -38.31 -6.74
C ALA A 642 0.99 -37.05 -5.88
N CYS A 643 1.93 -36.10 -5.93
CA CYS A 643 1.86 -34.84 -5.19
C CYS A 643 0.67 -33.96 -5.62
N ARG A 644 0.45 -33.80 -6.94
CA ARG A 644 -0.69 -33.07 -7.50
C ARG A 644 -2.03 -33.65 -7.05
N ARG A 645 -2.18 -34.98 -7.01
CA ARG A 645 -3.40 -35.63 -6.49
C ARG A 645 -3.67 -35.29 -5.02
N GLN A 646 -2.65 -35.26 -4.18
CA GLN A 646 -2.82 -34.86 -2.77
C GLN A 646 -3.24 -33.39 -2.64
N LEU A 647 -2.66 -32.51 -3.48
CA LEU A 647 -3.03 -31.10 -3.50
C LEU A 647 -4.48 -30.90 -3.96
N GLN A 648 -4.90 -31.61 -5.02
CA GLN A 648 -6.28 -31.57 -5.51
C GLN A 648 -7.27 -32.03 -4.45
N GLN A 649 -6.97 -33.14 -3.75
CA GLN A 649 -7.84 -33.64 -2.69
C GLN A 649 -7.99 -32.65 -1.53
N PHE A 650 -6.91 -31.94 -1.17
CA PHE A 650 -6.96 -30.86 -0.19
C PHE A 650 -7.97 -29.77 -0.60
N TRP A 651 -7.89 -29.29 -1.84
CA TRP A 651 -8.75 -28.21 -2.33
C TRP A 651 -10.21 -28.63 -2.55
N ILE A 652 -10.48 -29.90 -2.89
CA ILE A 652 -11.84 -30.45 -2.93
C ILE A 652 -12.51 -30.30 -1.55
N ILE A 653 -11.84 -30.70 -0.47
CA ILE A 653 -12.37 -30.60 0.89
C ILE A 653 -12.67 -29.15 1.27
N VAL A 654 -11.79 -28.21 0.90
CA VAL A 654 -11.99 -26.77 1.16
C VAL A 654 -13.24 -26.24 0.46
N ARG A 655 -13.41 -26.55 -0.83
CA ARG A 655 -14.56 -26.09 -1.63
C ARG A 655 -15.89 -26.66 -1.13
N GLU A 656 -15.90 -27.94 -0.76
CA GLU A 656 -17.09 -28.58 -0.16
C GLU A 656 -17.49 -27.87 1.14
N GLU A 657 -16.52 -27.48 1.96
CA GLU A 657 -16.79 -26.82 3.23
C GLU A 657 -17.30 -25.39 3.05
N ILE A 658 -16.75 -24.62 2.10
CA ILE A 658 -17.26 -23.29 1.74
C ILE A 658 -18.73 -23.38 1.30
N THR A 659 -19.06 -24.39 0.49
CA THR A 659 -20.41 -24.59 -0.06
C THR A 659 -21.44 -24.93 1.02
N LYS A 660 -21.04 -25.57 2.12
CA LYS A 660 -21.94 -25.93 3.24
C LYS A 660 -22.36 -24.75 4.11
N GLN A 661 -21.63 -23.64 4.07
CA GLN A 661 -21.74 -22.55 5.06
C GLN A 661 -22.59 -21.37 4.60
N ASP A 662 -23.28 -21.47 3.47
CA ASP A 662 -23.92 -20.33 2.83
C ASP A 662 -25.39 -20.60 2.49
N ASP A 663 -26.29 -19.97 3.23
CA ASP A 663 -27.74 -20.16 3.10
C ASP A 663 -28.30 -19.61 1.77
N ASP A 664 -27.74 -18.51 1.25
CA ASP A 664 -28.17 -17.85 -0.01
C ASP A 664 -27.38 -18.33 -1.25
N GLY A 665 -26.23 -18.98 -1.03
CA GLY A 665 -25.34 -19.52 -2.04
C GLY A 665 -24.56 -18.48 -2.87
N GLU A 666 -24.72 -17.18 -2.65
CA GLU A 666 -24.06 -16.15 -3.46
C GLU A 666 -22.57 -16.03 -3.10
N TRP A 667 -22.25 -15.98 -1.81
CA TRP A 667 -20.87 -15.86 -1.34
C TRP A 667 -20.06 -17.10 -1.67
N SER A 668 -20.60 -18.29 -1.42
CA SER A 668 -19.96 -19.57 -1.70
C SER A 668 -19.66 -19.73 -3.20
N LYS A 669 -20.59 -19.39 -4.09
CA LYS A 669 -20.34 -19.35 -5.55
C LYS A 669 -19.23 -18.36 -5.90
N ARG A 670 -19.27 -17.16 -5.31
CA ARG A 670 -18.28 -16.11 -5.57
C ARG A 670 -16.88 -16.51 -5.09
N ILE A 671 -16.74 -17.15 -3.94
CA ILE A 671 -15.42 -17.56 -3.42
C ILE A 671 -14.93 -18.83 -4.11
N THR A 672 -15.77 -19.85 -4.24
CA THR A 672 -15.38 -21.13 -4.85
C THR A 672 -14.95 -20.97 -6.30
N SER A 673 -15.60 -20.10 -7.09
CA SER A 673 -15.16 -19.81 -8.47
C SER A 673 -13.76 -19.22 -8.57
N SER A 674 -13.26 -18.56 -7.52
CA SER A 674 -11.88 -18.06 -7.42
C SER A 674 -10.89 -19.09 -6.86
N MET A 675 -11.33 -20.33 -6.64
CA MET A 675 -10.54 -21.43 -6.08
C MET A 675 -10.67 -22.70 -6.95
N MET A 676 -10.68 -22.55 -8.28
CA MET A 676 -10.79 -23.66 -9.24
C MET A 676 -9.64 -23.72 -10.25
N PHE A 677 -8.49 -23.12 -9.92
CA PHE A 677 -7.33 -23.08 -10.82
C PHE A 677 -6.70 -24.45 -11.08
N ASP A 678 -6.95 -25.42 -10.20
CA ASP A 678 -6.56 -26.82 -10.38
C ASP A 678 -7.36 -27.55 -11.48
N SER A 679 -8.46 -26.94 -11.94
CA SER A 679 -9.34 -27.45 -13.00
C SER A 679 -9.39 -26.53 -14.22
N ASP A 680 -8.51 -25.52 -14.29
CA ASP A 680 -8.42 -24.58 -15.40
C ASP A 680 -7.77 -25.23 -16.63
N ASP A 681 -8.36 -25.04 -17.81
CA ASP A 681 -7.90 -25.67 -19.05
C ASP A 681 -6.43 -25.32 -19.36
N GLN A 682 -6.01 -24.07 -19.15
CA GLN A 682 -4.62 -23.66 -19.40
C GLN A 682 -3.64 -24.35 -18.46
N TYR A 683 -4.04 -24.59 -17.21
CA TYR A 683 -3.23 -25.34 -16.25
C TYR A 683 -3.15 -26.83 -16.63
N LEU A 684 -4.28 -27.45 -17.00
CA LEU A 684 -4.30 -28.85 -17.41
C LEU A 684 -3.44 -29.08 -18.66
N GLU A 685 -3.50 -28.18 -19.63
CA GLU A 685 -2.62 -28.18 -20.82
C GLU A 685 -1.15 -27.97 -20.46
N GLN A 686 -0.84 -27.14 -19.45
CA GLN A 686 0.54 -26.99 -18.94
C GLN A 686 1.05 -28.31 -18.34
N VAL A 687 0.20 -29.00 -17.57
CA VAL A 687 0.54 -30.31 -16.98
C VAL A 687 0.73 -31.35 -18.08
N GLU A 688 -0.15 -31.39 -19.08
CA GLU A 688 -0.02 -32.32 -20.22
C GLU A 688 1.30 -32.11 -20.99
N ARG A 689 1.69 -30.86 -21.24
CA ARG A 689 2.99 -30.56 -21.88
C ARG A 689 4.18 -31.03 -21.05
N GLU A 690 4.13 -30.87 -19.74
CA GLU A 690 5.18 -31.38 -18.84
C GLU A 690 5.24 -32.91 -18.86
N GLU A 691 4.08 -33.57 -18.93
CA GLU A 691 3.99 -35.03 -19.09
C GLU A 691 4.62 -35.49 -20.42
N GLN A 692 4.28 -34.82 -21.52
CA GLN A 692 4.85 -35.10 -22.83
C GLN A 692 6.37 -34.87 -22.87
N ALA A 693 6.87 -33.81 -22.23
CA ALA A 693 8.31 -33.55 -22.14
C ALA A 693 9.06 -34.67 -21.39
N CYS A 694 8.50 -35.18 -20.28
CA CYS A 694 9.09 -36.31 -19.55
C CYS A 694 9.12 -37.59 -20.40
N LEU A 695 8.05 -37.84 -21.18
CA LEU A 695 7.97 -38.98 -22.08
C LEU A 695 8.98 -38.87 -23.21
N LEU A 696 9.10 -37.69 -23.84
CA LEU A 696 10.05 -37.44 -24.90
C LEU A 696 11.50 -37.65 -24.42
N GLU A 697 11.85 -37.11 -23.25
CA GLU A 697 13.19 -37.26 -22.67
C GLU A 697 13.55 -38.74 -22.42
N GLU A 698 12.59 -39.56 -22.00
CA GLU A 698 12.79 -41.00 -21.82
C GLU A 698 13.02 -41.71 -23.17
N VAL A 699 12.22 -41.40 -24.19
CA VAL A 699 12.39 -42.01 -25.52
C VAL A 699 13.73 -41.57 -26.14
N GLU A 700 14.11 -40.30 -25.99
CA GLU A 700 15.42 -39.79 -26.41
C GLU A 700 16.58 -40.48 -25.67
N ALA A 701 16.47 -40.69 -24.36
CA ALA A 701 17.46 -41.40 -23.58
C ALA A 701 17.60 -42.86 -24.02
N ARG A 702 16.48 -43.55 -24.31
CA ARG A 702 16.46 -44.92 -24.82
C ARG A 702 17.04 -45.03 -26.22
N ALA A 703 16.68 -44.12 -27.12
CA ALA A 703 17.23 -44.06 -28.46
C ALA A 703 18.74 -43.79 -28.43
N ALA A 704 19.21 -42.88 -27.57
CA ALA A 704 20.64 -42.60 -27.39
C ALA A 704 21.40 -43.81 -26.81
N ALA A 705 20.78 -44.56 -25.88
CA ALA A 705 21.36 -45.79 -25.33
C ALA A 705 21.42 -46.90 -26.39
N ALA A 706 20.37 -47.08 -27.19
CA ALA A 706 20.34 -48.03 -28.30
C ALA A 706 21.39 -47.70 -29.36
N ALA A 707 21.51 -46.42 -29.76
CA ALA A 707 22.53 -45.97 -30.69
C ALA A 707 23.97 -46.21 -30.18
N LYS A 708 24.21 -46.01 -28.87
CA LYS A 708 25.50 -46.35 -28.26
C LYS A 708 25.78 -47.86 -28.26
N ALA A 709 24.76 -48.69 -28.03
CA ALA A 709 24.89 -50.15 -28.09
C ALA A 709 25.15 -50.64 -29.52
N ASP A 710 24.48 -50.05 -30.51
CA ASP A 710 24.70 -50.34 -31.94
C ASP A 710 26.10 -49.91 -32.40
N ALA A 711 26.57 -48.74 -31.96
CA ALA A 711 27.94 -48.27 -32.24
C ALA A 711 28.99 -49.21 -31.63
N ALA A 712 28.81 -49.63 -30.37
CA ALA A 712 29.69 -50.59 -29.69
C ALA A 712 29.66 -52.01 -30.32
N SER A 713 28.53 -52.41 -30.90
CA SER A 713 28.38 -53.67 -31.64
C SER A 713 29.07 -53.62 -33.02
N SER A 714 29.09 -52.46 -33.67
CA SER A 714 29.75 -52.26 -34.98
C SER A 714 31.28 -52.27 -34.89
N ASP A 715 31.85 -51.89 -33.75
CA ASP A 715 33.30 -51.79 -33.51
C ASP A 715 33.98 -53.16 -33.27
N HIS A 716 33.19 -54.25 -33.23
CA HIS A 716 33.69 -55.62 -33.05
C HIS A 716 33.68 -56.46 -34.34
N ARG A 717 33.97 -55.82 -35.49
CA ARG A 717 34.07 -56.50 -36.78
C ARG A 717 35.32 -56.13 -37.60
N SER A 718 36.50 -56.51 -37.12
CA SER A 718 37.45 -57.36 -37.88
C SER A 718 38.77 -57.59 -37.13
N VAL A 719 38.97 -58.80 -36.60
CA VAL A 719 40.30 -59.43 -36.65
C VAL A 719 40.07 -60.91 -37.00
N THR A 720 40.25 -61.25 -38.28
CA THR A 720 40.36 -62.63 -38.73
C THR A 720 41.73 -63.16 -38.30
N GLN A 721 41.77 -63.99 -37.27
CA GLN A 721 42.96 -64.74 -36.88
C GLN A 721 43.16 -65.90 -37.89
N THR A 722 44.27 -65.86 -38.62
CA THR A 722 44.70 -66.89 -39.58
C THR A 722 46.00 -67.51 -39.09
N THR A 723 45.94 -68.52 -38.23
CA THR A 723 47.00 -69.54 -38.06
C THR A 723 46.47 -70.73 -37.25
N TRP A 724 46.62 -71.93 -37.81
CA TRP A 724 46.44 -73.23 -37.15
C TRP A 724 47.81 -73.91 -37.02
N GLY A 725 48.15 -74.47 -35.86
CA GLY A 725 49.38 -75.23 -35.58
C GLY A 725 49.29 -76.02 -34.27
N ASN A 726 49.82 -77.26 -34.27
CA ASN A 726 49.46 -78.42 -33.45
C ASN A 726 50.18 -78.62 -32.08
N SER A 727 49.55 -79.46 -31.23
CA SER A 727 50.11 -80.37 -30.18
C SER A 727 50.61 -79.70 -28.88
N THR A 728 50.30 -80.11 -27.64
CA THR A 728 49.77 -81.35 -27.03
C THR A 728 49.29 -81.06 -25.59
N ASP A 729 48.43 -81.96 -25.07
CA ASP A 729 48.13 -82.31 -23.66
C ASP A 729 47.16 -81.51 -22.75
N GLU A 730 46.09 -82.26 -22.41
CA GLU A 730 45.43 -82.51 -21.11
C GLU A 730 44.93 -81.35 -20.22
N ASN A 731 43.61 -81.14 -20.21
CA ASN A 731 42.70 -81.67 -19.16
C ASN A 731 41.25 -81.15 -19.32
N LEU A 732 40.31 -82.08 -19.24
CA LEU A 732 38.85 -81.89 -19.07
C LEU A 732 38.53 -81.42 -17.62
N PRO A 733 37.37 -80.79 -17.28
CA PRO A 733 36.05 -81.32 -17.67
C PRO A 733 34.87 -80.33 -17.88
N THR A 734 33.94 -80.81 -18.72
CA THR A 734 32.46 -80.75 -18.62
C THR A 734 31.71 -79.41 -18.57
N GLY A 735 30.84 -79.19 -19.58
CA GLY A 735 29.74 -78.24 -19.50
C GLY A 735 28.98 -78.07 -20.81
N ARG A 736 27.81 -78.70 -20.91
CA ARG A 736 27.02 -78.93 -22.13
C ARG A 736 26.25 -77.67 -22.59
N LYS A 737 26.53 -77.26 -23.83
CA LYS A 737 25.69 -76.56 -24.85
C LYS A 737 24.38 -75.86 -24.39
N GLN A 738 24.31 -74.55 -24.64
CA GLN A 738 23.07 -73.91 -25.11
C GLN A 738 23.29 -73.22 -26.46
N THR A 739 22.27 -73.41 -27.30
CA THR A 739 22.19 -73.14 -28.73
C THR A 739 22.10 -71.63 -29.00
N LYS A 740 22.96 -71.10 -29.87
CA LYS A 740 22.91 -69.69 -30.33
C LYS A 740 21.73 -69.52 -31.30
N ALA A 741 20.63 -68.93 -30.84
CA ALA A 741 19.56 -68.44 -31.68
C ALA A 741 19.70 -66.92 -31.90
N LYS A 742 19.90 -66.51 -33.15
CA LYS A 742 19.30 -65.34 -33.83
C LYS A 742 19.07 -64.04 -33.01
N ALA A 743 20.11 -63.46 -32.41
CA ALA A 743 20.01 -62.18 -31.69
C ALA A 743 20.24 -60.91 -32.55
N ALA A 744 20.86 -61.03 -33.74
CA ALA A 744 21.24 -59.86 -34.55
C ALA A 744 20.11 -59.18 -35.34
N ARG A 745 18.94 -59.83 -35.52
CA ARG A 745 17.78 -59.22 -36.21
C ARG A 745 16.83 -58.47 -35.26
N MET A 746 16.97 -58.61 -33.94
CA MET A 746 16.11 -57.91 -32.98
C MET A 746 16.64 -56.53 -32.61
N ALA A 747 17.97 -56.33 -32.49
CA ALA A 747 18.55 -55.02 -32.16
C ALA A 747 18.22 -53.93 -33.19
N GLY A 748 18.36 -54.25 -34.50
CA GLY A 748 18.00 -53.30 -35.56
C GLY A 748 16.49 -53.04 -35.69
N SER A 749 15.64 -53.95 -35.21
CA SER A 749 14.18 -53.76 -35.15
C SER A 749 13.77 -52.86 -33.99
N GLU A 750 14.47 -52.92 -32.86
CA GLU A 750 14.18 -52.13 -31.66
C GLU A 750 14.64 -50.68 -31.83
N SER A 751 15.80 -50.46 -32.44
CA SER A 751 16.31 -49.13 -32.82
C SER A 751 15.41 -48.42 -33.84
N ALA A 752 14.88 -49.15 -34.83
CA ALA A 752 13.92 -48.62 -35.80
C ALA A 752 12.56 -48.29 -35.18
N ASN A 753 12.06 -49.13 -34.27
CA ASN A 753 10.81 -48.87 -33.54
C ASN A 753 10.94 -47.65 -32.62
N LEU A 754 12.03 -47.52 -31.87
CA LEU A 754 12.30 -46.35 -31.01
C LEU A 754 12.44 -45.06 -31.82
N SER A 755 13.00 -45.12 -33.04
CA SER A 755 13.06 -43.98 -33.95
C SER A 755 11.67 -43.58 -34.47
N GLN A 756 10.78 -44.54 -34.69
CA GLN A 756 9.39 -44.28 -35.09
C GLN A 756 8.59 -43.70 -33.92
N ASP A 757 8.70 -44.28 -32.72
CA ASP A 757 8.07 -43.77 -31.50
C ASP A 757 8.49 -42.31 -31.21
N LEU A 758 9.77 -41.98 -31.46
CA LEU A 758 10.30 -40.61 -31.37
C LEU A 758 9.69 -39.66 -32.41
N GLN A 759 9.49 -40.14 -33.64
CA GLN A 759 8.87 -39.35 -34.71
C GLN A 759 7.38 -39.15 -34.43
N ASP A 760 6.68 -40.17 -33.96
CA ASP A 760 5.25 -40.11 -33.62
C ASP A 760 5.01 -39.19 -32.41
N LEU A 761 5.86 -39.25 -31.37
CA LEU A 761 5.79 -38.30 -30.24
C LEU A 761 6.10 -36.87 -30.69
N LYS A 762 7.12 -36.66 -31.54
CA LYS A 762 7.44 -35.33 -32.06
C LYS A 762 6.31 -34.79 -32.93
N MET A 763 5.69 -35.63 -33.77
CA MET A 763 4.52 -35.25 -34.56
C MET A 763 3.32 -34.91 -33.69
N ASP A 764 3.05 -35.64 -32.60
CA ASP A 764 1.95 -35.31 -31.67
C ASP A 764 2.23 -34.01 -30.90
N ILE A 765 3.50 -33.77 -30.51
CA ILE A 765 3.94 -32.51 -29.90
C ILE A 765 3.81 -31.35 -30.90
N ASP A 766 4.28 -31.51 -32.14
CA ASP A 766 4.23 -30.51 -33.20
C ASP A 766 2.77 -30.21 -33.61
N PHE A 767 1.92 -31.24 -33.75
CA PHE A 767 0.50 -31.08 -34.05
C PHE A 767 -0.26 -30.37 -32.92
N LYS A 768 0.09 -30.64 -31.66
CA LYS A 768 -0.45 -29.91 -30.50
C LYS A 768 0.16 -28.51 -30.36
N ALA A 769 1.38 -28.28 -30.83
CA ALA A 769 2.03 -26.96 -30.87
C ALA A 769 1.46 -26.06 -31.97
N GLU A 770 1.10 -26.61 -33.14
CA GLU A 770 0.44 -25.88 -34.25
C GLU A 770 -0.94 -25.33 -33.88
N ARG A 771 -1.58 -25.83 -32.81
CA ARG A 771 -2.79 -25.22 -32.23
C ARG A 771 -2.55 -23.84 -31.62
N PHE A 772 -1.29 -23.44 -31.45
CA PHE A 772 -0.90 -22.20 -30.79
C PHE A 772 0.24 -21.52 -31.57
N GLU A 773 -0.10 -20.55 -32.42
CA GLU A 773 0.88 -19.52 -32.79
C GLU A 773 1.20 -18.72 -31.53
N GLU A 774 2.28 -19.08 -30.83
CA GLU A 774 2.82 -18.22 -29.77
C GLU A 774 3.23 -16.89 -30.43
N PRO A 775 2.76 -15.74 -29.93
CA PRO A 775 3.10 -14.45 -30.51
C PRO A 775 4.62 -14.26 -30.48
N PRO A 776 5.19 -13.56 -31.48
CA PRO A 776 6.63 -13.37 -31.57
C PRO A 776 7.21 -12.78 -30.27
N ILE A 777 8.16 -13.51 -29.68
CA ILE A 777 8.78 -13.16 -28.40
C ILE A 777 9.57 -11.86 -28.56
N THR A 778 9.14 -10.81 -27.87
CA THR A 778 9.87 -9.54 -27.85
C THR A 778 11.12 -9.68 -26.98
N GLN A 779 12.31 -9.57 -27.59
CA GLN A 779 13.57 -9.64 -26.85
C GLN A 779 13.87 -8.35 -26.07
N ILE A 780 14.20 -8.51 -24.79
CA ILE A 780 14.62 -7.45 -23.87
C ILE A 780 16.12 -7.55 -23.62
N LYS A 781 16.85 -6.48 -23.92
CA LYS A 781 18.32 -6.39 -23.79
C LYS A 781 18.72 -5.95 -22.38
N VAL A 782 19.36 -6.83 -21.61
CA VAL A 782 19.70 -6.61 -20.20
C VAL A 782 21.20 -6.80 -19.93
N LYS A 783 21.69 -6.24 -18.83
CA LYS A 783 23.07 -6.41 -18.35
C LYS A 783 23.36 -7.86 -17.98
N LYS A 784 24.64 -8.23 -17.93
CA LYS A 784 25.08 -9.59 -17.59
C LYS A 784 24.57 -10.05 -16.23
N GLU A 785 24.56 -9.16 -15.24
CA GLU A 785 24.12 -9.44 -13.88
C GLU A 785 22.60 -9.71 -13.85
N SER A 786 21.81 -8.88 -14.54
CA SER A 786 20.36 -9.06 -14.68
C SER A 786 20.01 -10.35 -15.42
N LEU A 787 20.76 -10.68 -16.48
CA LEU A 787 20.57 -11.91 -17.24
C LEU A 787 20.79 -13.16 -16.38
N SER A 788 21.72 -13.12 -15.43
CA SER A 788 21.91 -14.21 -14.46
C SER A 788 20.66 -14.42 -13.60
N ILE A 789 19.99 -13.36 -13.17
CA ILE A 789 18.74 -13.45 -12.40
C ILE A 789 17.61 -14.05 -13.25
N PHE A 790 17.44 -13.61 -14.49
CA PHE A 790 16.38 -14.14 -15.37
C PHE A 790 16.61 -15.60 -15.75
N ARG A 791 17.87 -16.04 -15.92
CA ARG A 791 18.20 -17.46 -16.11
C ARG A 791 17.85 -18.32 -14.90
N LYS A 792 17.92 -17.77 -13.67
CA LYS A 792 17.45 -18.47 -12.47
C LYS A 792 15.92 -18.56 -12.41
N MET A 793 15.21 -17.55 -12.92
CA MET A 793 13.75 -17.55 -13.01
C MET A 793 13.25 -18.55 -14.06
N TYR A 794 13.95 -18.66 -15.19
CA TYR A 794 13.60 -19.50 -16.34
C TYR A 794 14.77 -20.43 -16.72
N PRO A 795 14.99 -21.52 -15.97
CA PRO A 795 16.00 -22.51 -16.33
C PRO A 795 15.81 -23.09 -17.72
N ALA A 796 16.91 -23.27 -18.44
CA ALA A 796 16.94 -24.09 -19.66
C ALA A 796 16.87 -25.60 -19.34
N HIS A 797 17.48 -26.01 -18.22
CA HIS A 797 17.45 -27.40 -17.74
C HIS A 797 17.11 -27.47 -16.24
N HIS A 798 16.24 -28.41 -15.86
CA HIS A 798 15.78 -28.56 -14.46
C HIS A 798 16.88 -28.98 -13.46
N ASP A 799 18.05 -29.41 -13.93
CA ASP A 799 19.17 -29.90 -13.12
C ASP A 799 20.29 -28.87 -12.86
N ASP A 800 20.19 -27.62 -13.37
CA ASP A 800 21.24 -26.62 -13.16
C ASP A 800 21.45 -26.31 -11.66
N LEU A 801 22.64 -26.57 -11.12
CA LEU A 801 22.97 -26.36 -9.71
C LEU A 801 22.90 -24.88 -9.29
N GLU A 802 23.06 -23.94 -10.23
CA GLU A 802 22.89 -22.50 -10.00
C GLU A 802 21.43 -22.11 -9.66
N LEU A 803 20.46 -22.97 -9.99
CA LEU A 803 19.02 -22.80 -9.72
C LEU A 803 18.61 -22.93 -8.26
N ARG A 804 19.53 -23.41 -7.41
CA ARG A 804 19.25 -23.69 -6.00
C ARG A 804 19.76 -22.59 -5.07
N SER A 805 20.34 -21.53 -5.64
CA SER A 805 20.90 -20.42 -4.88
C SER A 805 19.86 -19.36 -4.58
N ASN A 806 19.92 -18.84 -3.35
CA ASN A 806 19.13 -17.71 -2.92
C ASN A 806 19.46 -16.46 -3.74
N THR A 807 18.44 -15.64 -4.03
CA THR A 807 18.57 -14.37 -4.74
C THR A 807 18.32 -13.21 -3.78
N ARG A 808 19.21 -12.22 -3.74
CA ARG A 808 18.99 -11.01 -2.92
C ARG A 808 17.89 -10.17 -3.55
N TRP A 809 16.97 -9.65 -2.74
CA TRP A 809 15.89 -8.77 -3.17
C TRP A 809 16.39 -7.60 -4.03
N GLN A 810 17.47 -6.94 -3.60
CA GLN A 810 18.05 -5.81 -4.35
C GLN A 810 18.52 -6.21 -5.75
N ALA A 811 19.07 -7.42 -5.92
CA ALA A 811 19.50 -7.90 -7.23
C ALA A 811 18.31 -8.19 -8.15
N PHE A 812 17.21 -8.72 -7.59
CA PHE A 812 15.95 -8.88 -8.31
C PHE A 812 15.36 -7.54 -8.73
N LEU A 813 15.30 -6.56 -7.82
CA LEU A 813 14.82 -5.21 -8.10
C LEU A 813 15.62 -4.56 -9.24
N GLN A 814 16.95 -4.61 -9.15
CA GLN A 814 17.83 -4.06 -10.18
C GLN A 814 17.65 -4.75 -11.54
N ALA A 815 17.42 -6.07 -11.56
CA ALA A 815 17.16 -6.82 -12.78
C ALA A 815 15.83 -6.41 -13.43
N MET A 816 14.77 -6.27 -12.63
CA MET A 816 13.46 -5.80 -13.10
C MET A 816 13.54 -4.37 -13.66
N THR A 817 14.25 -3.46 -12.99
CA THR A 817 14.48 -2.09 -13.49
C THR A 817 15.27 -2.08 -14.79
N ASP A 818 16.30 -2.93 -14.90
CA ASP A 818 17.12 -3.07 -16.12
C ASP A 818 16.34 -3.71 -17.30
N ALA A 819 15.26 -4.43 -17.00
CA ALA A 819 14.28 -4.93 -17.97
C ALA A 819 13.19 -3.91 -18.35
N GLY A 820 13.27 -2.67 -17.85
CA GLY A 820 12.40 -1.55 -18.24
C GLY A 820 11.22 -1.28 -17.32
N PHE A 821 11.17 -1.88 -16.13
CA PHE A 821 10.17 -1.53 -15.12
C PHE A 821 10.58 -0.31 -14.29
N LEU A 822 9.60 0.51 -13.92
CA LEU A 822 9.71 1.46 -12.83
C LEU A 822 9.28 0.77 -11.52
N ALA A 823 10.12 0.87 -10.49
CA ALA A 823 9.86 0.30 -9.16
C ALA A 823 9.39 1.39 -8.19
N THR A 824 8.18 1.21 -7.64
CA THR A 824 7.57 2.14 -6.68
C THR A 824 7.19 1.37 -5.42
N GLU A 825 7.46 1.93 -4.25
CA GLU A 825 6.93 1.41 -3.00
C GLU A 825 5.40 1.46 -3.04
N ALA A 826 4.77 0.33 -2.76
CA ALA A 826 3.33 0.21 -2.61
C ALA A 826 2.99 0.03 -1.12
N SER A 827 1.76 -0.37 -0.82
CA SER A 827 1.31 -0.56 0.56
C SER A 827 2.12 -1.65 1.29
N GLY A 828 2.55 -1.37 2.53
CA GLY A 828 3.40 -2.25 3.33
C GLY A 828 4.75 -2.56 2.66
N SER A 829 5.14 -3.84 2.62
CA SER A 829 6.41 -4.27 2.00
C SER A 829 6.33 -4.54 0.49
N ALA A 830 5.19 -4.24 -0.14
CA ALA A 830 5.01 -4.47 -1.56
C ALA A 830 5.80 -3.44 -2.38
N VAL A 831 6.43 -3.91 -3.46
CA VAL A 831 6.99 -3.07 -4.51
C VAL A 831 6.23 -3.33 -5.78
N ARG A 832 5.68 -2.26 -6.36
CA ARG A 832 4.99 -2.26 -7.65
C ARG A 832 6.00 -2.03 -8.76
N PHE A 833 6.02 -2.93 -9.73
CA PHE A 833 6.76 -2.81 -10.97
C PHE A 833 5.78 -2.42 -12.07
N SER A 834 5.98 -1.29 -12.73
CA SER A 834 5.09 -0.80 -13.80
C SER A 834 5.85 -0.34 -15.04
N ASN A 835 5.27 -0.57 -16.21
CA ASN A 835 5.75 -0.06 -17.50
C ASN A 835 4.54 0.14 -18.45
N ASP A 836 4.82 0.43 -19.71
CA ASP A 836 3.84 0.60 -20.78
C ASP A 836 2.97 -0.64 -21.06
N LYS A 837 3.44 -1.83 -20.67
CA LYS A 837 2.74 -3.12 -20.87
C LYS A 837 1.85 -3.53 -19.71
N GLY A 838 1.95 -2.87 -18.55
CA GLY A 838 1.15 -3.17 -17.38
C GLY A 838 1.92 -3.05 -16.08
N SER A 839 1.39 -3.64 -15.00
CA SER A 839 2.05 -3.61 -13.70
C SER A 839 1.83 -4.87 -12.87
N ILE A 840 2.76 -5.13 -11.95
CA ILE A 840 2.73 -6.27 -11.03
C ILE A 840 3.40 -5.90 -9.72
N SER A 841 2.89 -6.45 -8.62
CA SER A 841 3.41 -6.19 -7.28
C SER A 841 3.94 -7.46 -6.63
N PHE A 842 5.09 -7.31 -5.96
CA PHE A 842 5.73 -8.36 -5.18
C PHE A 842 6.04 -7.84 -3.77
N HIS A 843 5.73 -8.64 -2.75
CA HIS A 843 6.18 -8.37 -1.40
C HIS A 843 7.67 -8.65 -1.28
N LYS A 844 8.43 -7.67 -0.78
CA LYS A 844 9.81 -7.87 -0.35
C LYS A 844 9.85 -9.01 0.67
N PRO A 845 10.77 -9.98 0.55
CA PRO A 845 10.92 -11.03 1.54
C PRO A 845 11.32 -10.44 2.89
N HIS A 846 10.65 -10.92 3.95
CA HIS A 846 10.94 -10.59 5.33
C HIS A 846 11.00 -11.89 6.16
N PRO A 847 11.83 -11.93 7.22
CA PRO A 847 12.66 -10.83 7.74
C PRO A 847 13.93 -10.55 6.94
N ASP A 848 14.50 -11.58 6.31
CA ASP A 848 15.69 -11.44 5.48
C ASP A 848 15.27 -11.10 4.04
N PRO A 849 15.89 -10.09 3.39
CA PRO A 849 15.56 -9.65 2.02
C PRO A 849 16.13 -10.61 0.98
N VAL A 850 15.77 -11.89 1.10
CA VAL A 850 16.28 -13.01 0.31
C VAL A 850 15.11 -13.82 -0.26
N ILE A 851 15.13 -13.97 -1.59
CA ILE A 851 14.18 -14.78 -2.36
C ILE A 851 14.77 -16.18 -2.50
N ASP A 852 14.13 -17.18 -1.90
CA ASP A 852 14.50 -18.59 -2.10
C ASP A 852 14.03 -19.11 -3.48
N PRO A 853 14.57 -20.23 -3.98
CA PRO A 853 14.26 -20.75 -5.31
C PRO A 853 12.77 -21.01 -5.57
N VAL A 854 12.01 -21.46 -4.57
CA VAL A 854 10.58 -21.73 -4.75
C VAL A 854 9.82 -20.42 -4.93
N MET A 855 10.18 -19.40 -4.16
CA MET A 855 9.61 -18.06 -4.32
C MET A 855 10.02 -17.42 -5.66
N LEU A 856 11.28 -17.56 -6.07
CA LEU A 856 11.75 -17.01 -7.35
C LEU A 856 11.00 -17.64 -8.54
N HIS A 857 10.78 -18.96 -8.49
CA HIS A 857 10.01 -19.66 -9.52
C HIS A 857 8.54 -19.24 -9.52
N SER A 858 7.92 -19.05 -8.35
CA SER A 858 6.53 -18.56 -8.30
C SER A 858 6.40 -17.14 -8.85
N MET A 859 7.40 -16.27 -8.62
CA MET A 859 7.48 -14.95 -9.26
C MET A 859 7.64 -15.08 -10.79
N ALA A 860 8.46 -16.01 -11.27
CA ALA A 860 8.64 -16.28 -12.70
C ALA A 860 7.34 -16.74 -13.39
N ARG A 861 6.56 -17.61 -12.74
CA ARG A 861 5.25 -18.03 -13.22
C ARG A 861 4.26 -16.87 -13.31
N ARG A 862 4.23 -15.97 -12.32
CA ARG A 862 3.43 -14.75 -12.38
C ARG A 862 3.87 -13.83 -13.52
N MET A 863 5.18 -13.65 -13.72
CA MET A 863 5.70 -12.87 -14.84
C MET A 863 5.34 -13.49 -16.21
N LYS A 864 5.34 -14.84 -16.32
CA LYS A 864 4.88 -15.53 -17.53
C LYS A 864 3.38 -15.29 -17.77
N LYS A 865 2.55 -15.43 -16.73
CA LYS A 865 1.10 -15.22 -16.80
C LYS A 865 0.73 -13.80 -17.27
N TRP A 866 1.35 -12.78 -16.67
CA TRP A 866 0.96 -11.38 -16.89
C TRP A 866 1.70 -10.68 -18.02
N PHE A 867 2.93 -11.11 -18.36
CA PHE A 867 3.78 -10.43 -19.36
C PHE A 867 4.31 -11.36 -20.46
N GLY A 868 3.95 -12.65 -20.45
CA GLY A 868 4.46 -13.62 -21.42
C GLY A 868 5.95 -13.92 -21.28
N TRP A 869 6.59 -13.53 -20.16
CA TRP A 869 8.03 -13.68 -19.98
C TRP A 869 8.46 -15.16 -19.91
N SER A 870 9.56 -15.46 -20.60
CA SER A 870 10.21 -16.77 -20.70
C SER A 870 11.73 -16.62 -20.71
N GLY A 871 12.47 -17.75 -20.73
CA GLY A 871 13.93 -17.73 -20.84
C GLY A 871 14.43 -17.05 -22.12
N GLU A 872 13.66 -17.11 -23.21
CA GLU A 872 13.99 -16.52 -24.51
C GLU A 872 13.69 -15.01 -24.59
N THR A 873 12.97 -14.48 -23.60
CA THR A 873 12.64 -13.05 -23.53
C THR A 873 13.89 -12.20 -23.31
N PHE A 874 14.94 -12.73 -22.68
CA PHE A 874 16.08 -11.92 -22.22
C PHE A 874 17.36 -12.25 -22.98
N VAL A 875 18.00 -11.21 -23.53
CA VAL A 875 19.29 -11.31 -24.22
C VAL A 875 20.31 -10.34 -23.62
N LEU A 876 21.59 -10.68 -23.73
CA LEU A 876 22.67 -9.83 -23.25
C LEU A 876 22.70 -8.52 -24.06
N ARG A 877 22.70 -7.38 -23.37
CA ARG A 877 22.94 -6.07 -23.97
C ARG A 877 24.38 -6.03 -24.49
N ALA A 878 24.50 -5.80 -25.80
CA ALA A 878 25.77 -5.71 -26.50
C ALA A 878 26.65 -4.58 -25.95
#